data_AF-S6G8S9-F1
#
_entry.id   AF-S6G8S9-F1
#
_cell.length_a   1.000
_cell.length_b   1.000
_cell.length_c   1.000
_cell.angle_alpha   90.00
_cell.angle_beta   90.00
_cell.angle_gamma   90.00
#
_symmetry.space_group_name_H-M   'P 1'
#
loop_
_entity.id
_entity.type
_entity.pdbx_description
1 polymer ?
#
loop_
_entity_poly.entity_id
_entity_poly.type
_entity_poly.pdbx_seq_one_letter_code
_entity_poly.pdbx_strand_id
1 'polypeptide(L)'
;MFLKNKTFKVGNSFSKRPKKVFSISFIVTTIAILLLGFILLESDWPKFFDNIDKLGELFKDFFKWDFEDWSKTKLGAESFLNSSIKLLIQTLTYSFFGTFIGVILCLPVALLAARSIIKNNFVNQVARLFLSILRTIPTFAFAIIIKGFFDTASSAIAVGVMFFSFSVAGKMFFEKIEQIDVKIYTSLQVTGITRIQAFRKAVIPQISRDLLSISLYTLEINIRYLSIIGTAVGVTSFGSLITVAIDGNEYNKVGFLLTIFSSVILMIEVLIILVKKYVLEDRDQVLEYKIINKSVKSIKKINDTNPLDFYVNYILVKDIDEKISQLTDKNEIQELKKIRKQKIKEYIKEHKTNVQQDKLKYKSLLKNTDNDLFIKLDSIDQTVRIDQKTTAKLNFLVLKTKEELKKQIDITTKKELKEFRDNLTVEQTLKSARKNYIKRLIFGIILISLFIYSSTTIDLKFASSQQVKNTGNVILEILNINWSSLIFKDVSHSVQDPVILLLWEALSMAIVGTFIGSIIAYILGLLSSSKVTNKYVAFPFMFITTVMRSIPTYMYAYIFIFVVGFGQFPGMLALVMGTIGMLTKYNREIYEKINMKIIYQLKSMGLNWWHVFRYGIVAQTKDETISYIIYRFELNFKEVAALGVVNAGKIGFTMNAYFSGRLFAEFGAVIFGLVIFTLIIENISTSLRQKFLEDKNLKFIDWIINKYRHFKFPVYKAKLKLFNKELATGYFEAEAFNSYVKQEKWIDALIKDGQTKEDIYNQLKEYEKEFRMFRENMVSNINYKTKQDLETAKINYTNTLNNLKQEFVIKKQQLNEFKLETQNQIKLLDNQEISNDQKHDQINDLKAKYNLEKQELINIKNLIRHLKHDYKKTKLYSKQIRKIKLLNLDY
;
A
#
# COMPACT_ATOMS: atom_id res chain seq x y z
N MET A 1 25.68 37.52 9.41
CA MET A 1 25.73 36.23 10.12
C MET A 1 24.39 36.01 10.83
N PHE A 2 23.69 34.92 10.52
CA PHE A 2 22.37 34.50 11.08
C PHE A 2 21.14 35.41 10.87
N LEU A 3 20.63 35.42 9.63
CA LEU A 3 19.20 35.62 9.36
C LEU A 3 18.39 34.58 10.14
N LYS A 4 17.79 35.00 11.26
CA LYS A 4 16.87 34.20 12.07
C LYS A 4 15.60 33.90 11.26
N ASN A 5 15.67 32.80 10.52
CA ASN A 5 14.62 31.81 10.19
C ASN A 5 13.16 32.21 10.52
N LYS A 6 12.34 32.51 9.48
CA LYS A 6 10.93 32.03 9.37
C LYS A 6 10.19 32.38 8.07
N THR A 7 10.75 33.18 7.15
CA THR A 7 10.20 33.42 5.80
C THR A 7 11.35 33.52 4.81
N PHE A 8 11.21 32.89 3.63
CA PHE A 8 12.18 33.07 2.54
C PHE A 8 11.53 33.96 1.48
N LYS A 9 12.24 35.02 1.06
CA LYS A 9 11.86 35.88 -0.05
C LYS A 9 12.24 35.17 -1.35
N VAL A 10 11.27 34.89 -2.22
CA VAL A 10 11.51 34.42 -3.59
C VAL A 10 10.95 35.49 -4.52
N GLY A 11 11.82 36.30 -5.10
CA GLY A 11 11.42 37.47 -5.89
C GLY A 11 10.60 38.48 -5.09
N ASN A 12 9.45 38.90 -5.62
CA ASN A 12 8.51 39.82 -4.97
C ASN A 12 7.49 39.12 -4.03
N SER A 13 7.63 37.81 -3.78
CA SER A 13 6.69 37.04 -2.97
C SER A 13 7.32 36.49 -1.68
N PHE A 14 6.56 36.56 -0.58
CA PHE A 14 6.95 36.00 0.73
C PHE A 14 6.36 34.60 0.87
N SER A 15 7.22 33.57 0.87
CA SER A 15 6.79 32.19 1.06
C SER A 15 7.03 31.72 2.49
N LYS A 16 6.00 31.10 3.09
CA LYS A 16 6.00 30.56 4.46
C LYS A 16 6.44 29.10 4.47
N ARG A 17 7.20 28.70 5.48
CA ARG A 17 7.52 27.27 5.70
C ARG A 17 6.23 26.47 5.98
N PRO A 18 6.07 25.24 5.47
CA PRO A 18 4.93 24.40 5.81
C PRO A 18 4.84 24.20 7.34
N LYS A 19 3.64 24.33 7.90
CA LYS A 19 3.38 24.20 9.34
C LYS A 19 3.67 22.75 9.76
N LYS A 20 4.67 22.55 10.64
CA LYS A 20 5.00 21.25 11.27
C LYS A 20 3.94 20.76 12.29
N VAL A 21 2.79 21.42 12.39
CA VAL A 21 1.76 21.16 13.40
C VAL A 21 1.26 19.72 13.30
N PHE A 22 1.01 19.22 12.08
CA PHE A 22 0.61 17.83 11.87
C PHE A 22 1.68 16.86 12.37
N SER A 23 2.95 17.04 11.98
CA SER A 23 4.04 16.16 12.42
C SER A 23 4.24 16.19 13.94
N ILE A 24 4.15 17.35 14.58
CA ILE A 24 4.28 17.48 16.04
C ILE A 24 3.09 16.83 16.75
N SER A 25 1.87 17.13 16.32
CA SER A 25 0.65 16.52 16.87
C SER A 25 0.66 15.01 16.68
N PHE A 26 1.09 14.51 15.52
CA PHE A 26 1.24 13.08 15.26
C PHE A 26 2.26 12.43 16.19
N ILE A 27 3.43 13.06 16.40
CA ILE A 27 4.44 12.55 17.35
C ILE A 27 3.89 12.51 18.77
N VAL A 28 3.28 13.60 19.25
CA VAL A 28 2.70 13.67 20.60
C VAL A 28 1.61 12.62 20.79
N THR A 29 0.72 12.47 19.79
CA THR A 29 -0.35 11.47 19.83
C THR A 29 0.22 10.06 19.82
N THR A 30 1.26 9.79 19.00
CA THR A 30 1.93 8.50 18.96
C THR A 30 2.59 8.17 20.31
N ILE A 31 3.27 9.14 20.93
CA ILE A 31 3.88 8.95 22.26
C ILE A 31 2.80 8.70 23.32
N ALA A 32 1.70 9.46 23.30
CA ALA A 32 0.60 9.26 24.25
C ALA A 32 -0.03 7.85 24.11
N ILE A 33 -0.29 7.42 22.87
CA ILE A 33 -0.82 6.08 22.56
C ILE A 33 0.18 5.00 22.97
N LEU A 34 1.48 5.22 22.81
CA LEU A 34 2.52 4.29 23.24
C LEU A 34 2.61 4.17 24.75
N LEU A 35 2.62 5.28 25.48
CA LEU A 35 2.62 5.29 26.93
C LEU A 35 1.40 4.57 27.48
N LEU A 36 0.22 4.87 26.92
CA LEU A 36 -1.01 4.18 27.26
C LEU A 36 -0.91 2.67 26.95
N GLY A 37 -0.34 2.30 25.80
CA GLY A 37 -0.10 0.90 25.46
C GLY A 37 0.83 0.17 26.43
N PHE A 38 1.90 0.81 26.93
CA PHE A 38 2.78 0.23 27.94
C PHE A 38 2.12 0.15 29.33
N ILE A 39 1.28 1.12 29.69
CA ILE A 39 0.57 1.12 30.98
C ILE A 39 -0.45 -0.02 31.06
N LEU A 40 -1.13 -0.30 29.96
CA LEU A 40 -2.21 -1.30 29.92
C LEU A 40 -1.72 -2.72 29.68
N LEU A 41 -0.53 -2.86 29.12
CA LEU A 41 0.04 -4.16 28.82
C LEU A 41 0.81 -4.63 30.04
N GLU A 42 0.31 -5.69 30.68
CA GLU A 42 1.03 -6.40 31.74
C GLU A 42 2.34 -6.93 31.16
N SER A 43 3.42 -6.16 31.34
CA SER A 43 4.73 -6.43 30.74
C SER A 43 5.76 -6.69 31.83
N ASP A 44 6.21 -7.93 31.91
CA ASP A 44 7.22 -8.37 32.87
C ASP A 44 8.60 -8.38 32.22
N TRP A 45 9.10 -7.18 31.93
CA TRP A 45 10.44 -6.98 31.37
C TRP A 45 11.56 -7.54 32.26
N PRO A 46 11.53 -7.38 33.61
CA PRO A 46 12.53 -8.01 34.47
C PRO A 46 12.60 -9.52 34.28
N LYS A 47 11.45 -10.22 34.36
CA LYS A 47 11.40 -11.67 34.17
C LYS A 47 11.91 -12.10 32.78
N PHE A 48 11.69 -11.32 31.74
CA PHE A 48 12.23 -11.60 30.42
C PHE A 48 13.76 -11.56 30.40
N PHE A 49 14.36 -10.51 30.97
CA PHE A 49 15.81 -10.37 30.98
C PHE A 49 16.46 -11.40 31.94
N ASP A 50 15.82 -11.72 33.06
CA ASP A 50 16.31 -12.74 34.01
C ASP A 50 16.30 -14.16 33.40
N ASN A 51 15.37 -14.45 32.49
CA ASN A 51 15.25 -15.76 31.85
C ASN A 51 15.86 -15.80 30.44
N ILE A 52 16.65 -14.79 30.05
CA ILE A 52 17.23 -14.74 28.69
C ILE A 52 18.21 -15.90 28.44
N ASP A 53 18.87 -16.39 29.48
CA ASP A 53 19.79 -17.54 29.37
C ASP A 53 19.04 -18.84 29.05
N LYS A 54 17.82 -19.01 29.57
CA LYS A 54 16.94 -20.14 29.24
C LYS A 54 16.58 -20.17 27.75
N LEU A 55 16.46 -19.00 27.12
CA LEU A 55 16.26 -18.91 25.67
C LEU A 55 17.46 -19.50 24.93
N GLY A 56 18.67 -19.25 25.41
CA GLY A 56 19.91 -19.82 24.87
C GLY A 56 19.99 -21.34 25.03
N GLU A 57 19.57 -21.87 26.17
CA GLU A 57 19.47 -23.33 26.41
C GLU A 57 18.41 -23.98 25.52
N LEU A 58 17.22 -23.38 25.44
CA LEU A 58 16.15 -23.83 24.56
C LEU A 58 16.59 -23.84 23.10
N PHE A 59 17.34 -22.83 22.65
CA PHE A 59 17.94 -22.83 21.31
C PHE A 59 18.93 -23.96 21.10
N LYS A 60 19.71 -24.36 22.12
CA LYS A 60 20.59 -25.53 22.01
C LYS A 60 19.77 -26.81 21.86
N ASP A 61 18.71 -26.96 22.66
CA ASP A 61 17.84 -28.13 22.61
C ASP A 61 17.08 -28.25 21.29
N PHE A 62 16.70 -27.13 20.68
CA PHE A 62 16.05 -27.10 19.37
C PHE A 62 16.84 -27.78 18.25
N PHE A 63 18.17 -27.83 18.35
CA PHE A 63 19.05 -28.45 17.34
C PHE A 63 19.58 -29.83 17.74
N LYS A 64 19.16 -30.40 18.88
CA LYS A 64 19.49 -31.78 19.29
C LYS A 64 18.56 -32.77 18.61
N TRP A 65 18.74 -33.01 17.32
CA TRP A 65 17.85 -33.88 16.54
C TRP A 65 18.24 -35.35 16.66
N ASP A 66 17.28 -36.18 17.09
CA ASP A 66 17.43 -37.64 17.20
C ASP A 66 16.70 -38.35 16.06
N PHE A 67 17.34 -38.38 14.89
CA PHE A 67 16.77 -39.03 13.71
C PHE A 67 16.58 -40.54 13.89
N GLU A 68 17.33 -41.16 14.80
CA GLU A 68 17.28 -42.60 14.99
C GLU A 68 16.02 -43.02 15.74
N ASP A 69 15.69 -42.39 16.89
CA ASP A 69 14.42 -42.64 17.59
C ASP A 69 13.22 -42.20 16.75
N TRP A 70 13.32 -41.08 16.05
CA TRP A 70 12.19 -40.51 15.31
C TRP A 70 11.83 -41.25 14.02
N SER A 71 12.74 -42.07 13.50
CA SER A 71 12.49 -42.94 12.35
C SER A 71 11.77 -44.24 12.73
N LYS A 72 11.90 -44.68 13.99
CA LYS A 72 11.34 -45.94 14.48
C LYS A 72 9.82 -45.79 14.65
N THR A 73 9.07 -46.73 14.10
CA THR A 73 7.62 -46.88 14.34
C THR A 73 7.41 -47.54 15.70
N LYS A 74 6.79 -46.81 16.64
CA LYS A 74 6.36 -47.37 17.94
C LYS A 74 4.99 -48.04 17.74
N LEU A 75 4.73 -49.18 18.42
CA LEU A 75 3.56 -50.06 18.19
C LEU A 75 2.27 -49.29 17.80
N GLY A 76 1.81 -49.48 16.56
CA GLY A 76 0.54 -48.92 16.07
C GLY A 76 0.55 -47.44 15.67
N ALA A 77 1.65 -46.71 15.85
CA ALA A 77 1.79 -45.30 15.48
C ALA A 77 2.80 -45.11 14.34
N GLU A 78 2.49 -44.23 13.38
CA GLU A 78 3.44 -43.80 12.35
C GLU A 78 4.69 -43.16 13.00
N SER A 79 5.85 -43.27 12.35
CA SER A 79 7.08 -42.63 12.85
C SER A 79 6.93 -41.10 12.84
N PHE A 80 7.54 -40.43 13.81
CA PHE A 80 7.45 -38.98 13.96
C PHE A 80 7.86 -38.23 12.67
N LEU A 81 8.92 -38.69 12.00
CA LEU A 81 9.36 -38.13 10.72
C LEU A 81 8.29 -38.26 9.63
N ASN A 82 7.66 -39.43 9.51
CA ASN A 82 6.63 -39.66 8.50
C ASN A 82 5.38 -38.82 8.77
N SER A 83 4.93 -38.77 10.03
CA SER A 83 3.81 -37.90 10.43
C SER A 83 4.11 -36.43 10.18
N SER A 84 5.34 -35.98 10.45
CA SER A 84 5.76 -34.58 10.20
C SER A 84 5.66 -34.22 8.72
N ILE A 85 6.17 -35.08 7.82
CA ILE A 85 6.12 -34.85 6.37
C ILE A 85 4.68 -34.92 5.85
N LYS A 86 3.91 -35.93 6.29
CA LYS A 86 2.49 -36.11 5.90
C LYS A 86 1.65 -34.89 6.27
N LEU A 87 1.76 -34.41 7.50
CA LEU A 87 1.00 -33.25 7.99
C LEU A 87 1.48 -31.94 7.34
N LEU A 88 2.76 -31.83 6.98
CA LEU A 88 3.28 -30.71 6.21
C LEU A 88 2.68 -30.70 4.79
N ILE A 89 2.66 -31.85 4.11
CA ILE A 89 2.05 -31.99 2.79
C ILE A 89 0.56 -31.66 2.87
N GLN A 90 -0.18 -32.16 3.86
CA GLN A 90 -1.59 -31.80 4.06
C GLN A 90 -1.79 -30.29 4.24
N THR A 91 -0.92 -29.64 5.02
CA THR A 91 -0.94 -28.19 5.22
C THR A 91 -0.73 -27.45 3.89
N LEU A 92 0.23 -27.89 3.06
CA LEU A 92 0.43 -27.32 1.72
C LEU A 92 -0.79 -27.54 0.82
N THR A 93 -1.37 -28.73 0.85
CA THR A 93 -2.51 -29.14 0.01
C THR A 93 -3.78 -28.35 0.33
N TYR A 94 -4.15 -28.25 1.61
CA TYR A 94 -5.31 -27.46 2.05
C TYR A 94 -5.12 -25.96 1.77
N SER A 95 -3.89 -25.46 1.96
CA SER A 95 -3.55 -24.07 1.63
C SER A 95 -3.69 -23.81 0.14
N PHE A 96 -3.18 -24.71 -0.70
CA PHE A 96 -3.25 -24.58 -2.16
C PHE A 96 -4.69 -24.61 -2.66
N PHE A 97 -5.47 -25.60 -2.24
CA PHE A 97 -6.88 -25.73 -2.61
C PHE A 97 -7.69 -24.48 -2.24
N GLY A 98 -7.61 -24.04 -0.97
CA GLY A 98 -8.34 -22.87 -0.50
C GLY A 98 -7.90 -21.59 -1.22
N THR A 99 -6.60 -21.41 -1.44
CA THR A 99 -6.08 -20.26 -2.19
C THR A 99 -6.58 -20.24 -3.62
N PHE A 100 -6.52 -21.38 -4.32
CA PHE A 100 -6.89 -21.48 -5.73
C PHE A 100 -8.35 -21.09 -5.94
N ILE A 101 -9.27 -21.67 -5.17
CA ILE A 101 -10.70 -21.37 -5.27
C ILE A 101 -10.99 -19.94 -4.80
N GLY A 102 -10.41 -19.51 -3.67
CA GLY A 102 -10.64 -18.18 -3.13
C GLY A 102 -10.21 -17.07 -4.09
N VAL A 103 -9.07 -17.24 -4.75
CA VAL A 103 -8.58 -16.33 -5.79
C VAL A 103 -9.54 -16.26 -6.98
N ILE A 104 -10.00 -17.40 -7.48
CA ILE A 104 -10.93 -17.44 -8.63
C ILE A 104 -12.24 -16.72 -8.28
N LEU A 105 -12.80 -17.00 -7.11
CA LEU A 105 -14.08 -16.44 -6.68
C LEU A 105 -13.99 -14.95 -6.36
N CYS A 106 -12.84 -14.44 -5.91
CA CYS A 106 -12.71 -13.02 -5.56
C CYS A 106 -12.59 -12.09 -6.76
N LEU A 107 -12.18 -12.59 -7.94
CA LEU A 107 -11.99 -11.78 -9.14
C LEU A 107 -13.26 -10.99 -9.55
N PRO A 108 -14.46 -11.61 -9.65
CA PRO A 108 -15.70 -10.87 -9.88
C PRO A 108 -15.94 -9.76 -8.85
N VAL A 109 -15.74 -10.04 -7.56
CA VAL A 109 -16.01 -9.07 -6.48
C VAL A 109 -14.98 -7.95 -6.47
N ALA A 110 -13.72 -8.23 -6.79
CA ALA A 110 -12.68 -7.22 -6.96
C ALA A 110 -12.99 -6.27 -8.12
N LEU A 111 -13.53 -6.79 -9.22
CA LEU A 111 -14.01 -5.96 -10.34
C LEU A 111 -15.22 -5.11 -9.92
N LEU A 112 -16.14 -5.67 -9.12
CA LEU A 112 -17.27 -4.93 -8.57
C LEU A 112 -16.86 -3.82 -7.58
N ALA A 113 -15.72 -3.97 -6.91
CA ALA A 113 -15.18 -2.98 -5.97
C ALA A 113 -14.40 -1.84 -6.67
N ALA A 114 -13.97 -2.04 -7.91
CA ALA A 114 -13.10 -1.12 -8.64
C ALA A 114 -13.87 0.02 -9.32
N ARG A 115 -13.63 1.26 -8.86
CA ARG A 115 -14.24 2.49 -9.40
C ARG A 115 -13.77 2.83 -10.83
N SER A 116 -12.60 2.34 -11.22
CA SER A 116 -12.04 2.51 -12.56
C SER A 116 -12.87 1.81 -13.63
N ILE A 117 -13.57 0.71 -13.27
CA ILE A 117 -14.38 -0.10 -14.17
C ILE A 117 -15.86 0.18 -13.95
N ILE A 118 -16.35 0.04 -12.71
CA ILE A 118 -17.76 0.22 -12.38
C ILE A 118 -17.97 1.63 -11.84
N LYS A 119 -18.78 2.42 -12.55
CA LYS A 119 -19.06 3.81 -12.17
C LYS A 119 -20.08 3.95 -11.03
N ASN A 120 -20.83 2.89 -10.70
CA ASN A 120 -21.83 2.94 -9.63
C ASN A 120 -21.17 2.90 -8.23
N ASN A 121 -21.19 4.04 -7.54
CA ASN A 121 -20.57 4.19 -6.23
C ASN A 121 -21.21 3.30 -5.14
N PHE A 122 -22.50 2.98 -5.25
CA PHE A 122 -23.16 2.10 -4.28
C PHE A 122 -22.65 0.66 -4.39
N VAL A 123 -22.63 0.09 -5.60
CA VAL A 123 -22.09 -1.26 -5.85
C VAL A 123 -20.64 -1.37 -5.39
N ASN A 124 -19.83 -0.37 -5.72
CA ASN A 124 -18.42 -0.32 -5.30
C ASN A 124 -18.29 -0.30 -3.78
N GLN A 125 -19.11 0.50 -3.07
CA GLN A 125 -19.05 0.58 -1.62
C GLN A 125 -19.51 -0.71 -0.95
N VAL A 126 -20.59 -1.32 -1.44
CA VAL A 126 -21.09 -2.61 -0.92
C VAL A 126 -20.03 -3.70 -1.13
N ALA A 127 -19.44 -3.81 -2.31
CA ALA A 127 -18.38 -4.79 -2.59
C ALA A 127 -17.14 -4.57 -1.72
N ARG A 128 -16.72 -3.30 -1.53
CA ARG A 128 -15.59 -2.96 -0.64
C ARG A 128 -15.89 -3.28 0.83
N LEU A 129 -17.09 -2.96 1.30
CA LEU A 129 -17.53 -3.24 2.66
C LEU A 129 -17.58 -4.75 2.90
N PHE A 130 -18.13 -5.52 1.96
CA PHE A 130 -18.16 -6.98 2.00
C PHE A 130 -16.76 -7.59 2.11
N LEU A 131 -15.83 -7.17 1.24
CA LEU A 131 -14.43 -7.62 1.30
C LEU A 131 -13.77 -7.24 2.63
N SER A 132 -14.07 -6.04 3.14
CA SER A 132 -13.49 -5.56 4.40
C SER A 132 -14.01 -6.37 5.59
N ILE A 133 -15.32 -6.63 5.69
CA ILE A 133 -15.89 -7.47 6.75
C ILE A 133 -15.30 -8.87 6.73
N LEU A 134 -15.26 -9.53 5.57
CA LEU A 134 -14.64 -10.86 5.44
C LEU A 134 -13.15 -10.86 5.80
N ARG A 135 -12.45 -9.72 5.71
CA ARG A 135 -11.02 -9.59 6.07
C ARG A 135 -10.78 -9.42 7.56
N THR A 136 -11.83 -9.15 8.31
CA THR A 136 -11.72 -8.77 9.72
C THR A 136 -11.96 -9.96 10.62
N ILE A 137 -12.89 -10.83 10.26
CA ILE A 137 -13.10 -12.10 10.97
C ILE A 137 -11.83 -12.96 10.80
N PRO A 138 -11.19 -13.37 11.92
CA PRO A 138 -10.01 -14.24 11.87
C PRO A 138 -10.31 -15.57 11.17
N THR A 139 -9.34 -16.11 10.43
CA THR A 139 -9.55 -17.32 9.63
C THR A 139 -9.95 -18.54 10.47
N PHE A 140 -9.40 -18.67 11.68
CA PHE A 140 -9.78 -19.77 12.57
C PHE A 140 -11.22 -19.63 13.06
N ALA A 141 -11.69 -18.41 13.35
CA ALA A 141 -13.07 -18.15 13.73
C ALA A 141 -14.02 -18.54 12.59
N PHE A 142 -13.69 -18.20 11.34
CA PHE A 142 -14.43 -18.68 10.18
C PHE A 142 -14.48 -20.21 10.11
N ALA A 143 -13.32 -20.87 10.26
CA ALA A 143 -13.23 -22.32 10.18
C ALA A 143 -14.06 -23.03 11.27
N ILE A 144 -14.11 -22.46 12.47
CA ILE A 144 -14.94 -22.94 13.59
C ILE A 144 -16.43 -22.77 13.28
N ILE A 145 -16.86 -21.59 12.79
CA ILE A 145 -18.28 -21.32 12.45
C ILE A 145 -18.79 -22.28 11.37
N ILE A 146 -18.00 -22.49 10.31
CA ILE A 146 -18.42 -23.33 9.18
C ILE A 146 -18.21 -24.82 9.41
N LYS A 147 -17.53 -25.22 10.50
CA LYS A 147 -17.21 -26.63 10.80
C LYS A 147 -18.44 -27.52 10.73
N GLY A 148 -19.59 -27.06 11.23
CA GLY A 148 -20.81 -27.84 11.25
C GLY A 148 -21.51 -28.03 9.90
N PHE A 149 -21.11 -27.32 8.84
CA PHE A 149 -21.65 -27.56 7.49
C PHE A 149 -21.03 -28.77 6.80
N PHE A 150 -19.90 -29.26 7.30
CA PHE A 150 -19.12 -30.31 6.66
C PHE A 150 -18.96 -31.53 7.56
N ASP A 151 -18.91 -32.71 6.94
CA ASP A 151 -18.75 -33.98 7.65
C ASP A 151 -17.33 -34.15 8.20
N THR A 152 -16.32 -33.69 7.43
CA THR A 152 -14.92 -33.72 7.84
C THR A 152 -14.41 -32.34 8.26
N ALA A 153 -13.55 -32.32 9.27
CA ALA A 153 -12.94 -31.07 9.73
C ALA A 153 -11.89 -30.52 8.73
N SER A 154 -11.30 -31.37 7.88
CA SER A 154 -10.44 -30.97 6.76
C SER A 154 -11.17 -30.10 5.74
N SER A 155 -12.44 -30.40 5.41
CA SER A 155 -13.24 -29.56 4.51
C SER A 155 -13.54 -28.18 5.11
N ALA A 156 -13.84 -28.11 6.41
CA ALA A 156 -14.07 -26.85 7.10
C ALA A 156 -12.82 -25.94 7.04
N ILE A 157 -11.64 -26.52 7.25
CA ILE A 157 -10.37 -25.80 7.13
C ILE A 157 -10.14 -25.31 5.69
N ALA A 158 -10.33 -26.18 4.70
CA ALA A 158 -10.13 -25.83 3.29
C ALA A 158 -11.03 -24.65 2.87
N VAL A 159 -12.29 -24.65 3.31
CA VAL A 159 -13.25 -23.57 3.04
C VAL A 159 -12.94 -22.31 3.87
N GLY A 160 -12.47 -22.45 5.12
CA GLY A 160 -12.02 -21.32 5.93
C GLY A 160 -10.87 -20.57 5.27
N VAL A 161 -9.87 -21.32 4.76
CA VAL A 161 -8.77 -20.76 3.96
C VAL A 161 -9.28 -20.13 2.67
N MET A 162 -10.27 -20.74 2.00
CA MET A 162 -10.88 -20.17 0.81
C MET A 162 -11.47 -18.78 1.06
N PHE A 163 -12.26 -18.59 2.13
CA PHE A 163 -12.85 -17.28 2.46
C PHE A 163 -11.79 -16.23 2.82
N PHE A 164 -10.77 -16.62 3.59
CA PHE A 164 -9.68 -15.72 3.90
C PHE A 164 -8.88 -15.33 2.64
N SER A 165 -8.59 -16.30 1.77
CA SER A 165 -7.93 -16.06 0.48
C SER A 165 -8.74 -15.13 -0.40
N PHE A 166 -10.06 -15.38 -0.47
CA PHE A 166 -11.00 -14.55 -1.22
C PHE A 166 -10.96 -13.10 -0.73
N SER A 167 -10.93 -12.88 0.58
CA SER A 167 -10.90 -11.55 1.16
C SER A 167 -9.57 -10.82 0.91
N VAL A 168 -8.44 -11.47 1.24
CA VAL A 168 -7.10 -10.87 1.11
C VAL A 168 -6.76 -10.61 -0.36
N ALA A 169 -6.92 -11.62 -1.22
CA ALA A 169 -6.67 -11.47 -2.66
C ALA A 169 -7.65 -10.48 -3.29
N GLY A 170 -8.93 -10.50 -2.89
CA GLY A 170 -9.94 -9.57 -3.39
C GLY A 170 -9.60 -8.11 -3.11
N LYS A 171 -9.12 -7.80 -1.89
CA LYS A 171 -8.61 -6.46 -1.53
C LYS A 171 -7.44 -6.06 -2.45
N MET A 172 -6.41 -6.90 -2.51
CA MET A 172 -5.20 -6.59 -3.27
C MET A 172 -5.50 -6.47 -4.78
N PHE A 173 -6.40 -7.30 -5.32
CA PHE A 173 -6.81 -7.24 -6.72
C PHE A 173 -7.57 -5.96 -7.03
N PHE A 174 -8.55 -5.55 -6.21
CA PHE A 174 -9.28 -4.32 -6.55
C PHE A 174 -8.34 -3.10 -6.51
N GLU A 175 -7.38 -3.05 -5.57
CA GLU A 175 -6.42 -1.94 -5.50
C GLU A 175 -5.56 -1.86 -6.76
N LYS A 176 -5.16 -3.02 -7.30
CA LYS A 176 -4.45 -3.10 -8.59
C LYS A 176 -5.33 -2.72 -9.76
N ILE A 177 -6.59 -3.16 -9.77
CA ILE A 177 -7.55 -2.82 -10.82
C ILE A 177 -7.88 -1.32 -10.81
N GLU A 178 -7.90 -0.68 -9.63
CA GLU A 178 -8.13 0.76 -9.47
C GLU A 178 -6.94 1.59 -10.00
N GLN A 179 -5.74 1.00 -10.12
CA GLN A 179 -4.52 1.64 -10.63
C GLN A 179 -4.34 1.51 -12.16
N ILE A 180 -5.19 0.76 -12.86
CA ILE A 180 -5.08 0.51 -14.31
C ILE A 180 -5.25 1.80 -15.12
N ASP A 181 -4.51 1.95 -16.21
CA ASP A 181 -4.76 3.02 -17.18
C ASP A 181 -6.04 2.74 -17.99
N VAL A 182 -7.11 3.43 -17.59
CA VAL A 182 -8.44 3.32 -18.21
C VAL A 182 -8.44 3.89 -19.64
N LYS A 183 -7.45 4.71 -20.03
CA LYS A 183 -7.39 5.32 -21.37
C LYS A 183 -7.36 4.27 -22.47
N ILE A 184 -6.52 3.24 -22.33
CA ILE A 184 -6.40 2.13 -23.29
C ILE A 184 -7.72 1.37 -23.43
N TYR A 185 -8.41 1.16 -22.31
CA TYR A 185 -9.72 0.51 -22.30
C TYR A 185 -10.76 1.36 -23.04
N THR A 186 -10.83 2.66 -22.75
CA THR A 186 -11.80 3.57 -23.40
C THR A 186 -11.50 3.79 -24.88
N SER A 187 -10.22 3.83 -25.29
CA SER A 187 -9.86 4.01 -26.70
C SER A 187 -10.32 2.81 -27.54
N LEU A 188 -10.18 1.58 -27.03
CA LEU A 188 -10.71 0.39 -27.71
C LEU A 188 -12.25 0.44 -27.84
N GLN A 189 -12.95 0.93 -26.83
CA GLN A 189 -14.42 1.08 -26.91
C GLN A 189 -14.84 2.07 -28.00
N VAL A 190 -14.10 3.16 -28.17
CA VAL A 190 -14.35 4.15 -29.22
C VAL A 190 -14.15 3.56 -30.62
N THR A 191 -13.25 2.57 -30.78
CA THR A 191 -13.08 1.83 -32.05
C THR A 191 -14.19 0.81 -32.36
N GLY A 192 -15.26 0.76 -31.55
CA GLY A 192 -16.39 -0.15 -31.75
C GLY A 192 -16.23 -1.52 -31.08
N ILE A 193 -15.16 -1.76 -30.32
CA ILE A 193 -14.94 -3.03 -29.61
C ILE A 193 -15.89 -3.12 -28.41
N THR A 194 -16.53 -4.29 -28.23
CA THR A 194 -17.44 -4.55 -27.11
C THR A 194 -16.73 -4.42 -25.76
N ARG A 195 -17.47 -4.09 -24.68
CA ARG A 195 -16.89 -3.90 -23.33
C ARG A 195 -16.08 -5.11 -22.84
N ILE A 196 -16.53 -6.32 -23.16
CA ILE A 196 -15.89 -7.57 -22.75
C ILE A 196 -14.59 -7.80 -23.53
N GLN A 197 -14.61 -7.56 -24.84
CA GLN A 197 -13.40 -7.66 -25.67
C GLN A 197 -12.37 -6.58 -25.30
N ALA A 198 -12.82 -5.34 -25.07
CA ALA A 198 -11.97 -4.25 -24.61
C ALA A 198 -11.37 -4.58 -23.23
N PHE A 199 -12.15 -5.17 -22.31
CA PHE A 199 -11.65 -5.60 -21.01
C PHE A 199 -10.58 -6.70 -21.16
N ARG A 200 -10.85 -7.73 -21.98
CA ARG A 200 -9.89 -8.82 -22.22
C ARG A 200 -8.59 -8.34 -22.88
N LYS A 201 -8.65 -7.34 -23.75
CA LYS A 201 -7.48 -6.84 -24.50
C LYS A 201 -6.73 -5.71 -23.79
N ALA A 202 -7.40 -4.87 -23.01
CA ALA A 202 -6.76 -3.75 -22.30
C ALA A 202 -6.49 -4.05 -20.84
N VAL A 203 -7.44 -4.64 -20.11
CA VAL A 203 -7.37 -4.76 -18.64
C VAL A 203 -6.64 -6.03 -18.21
N ILE A 204 -7.04 -7.20 -18.71
CA ILE A 204 -6.44 -8.49 -18.30
C ILE A 204 -4.91 -8.51 -18.46
N PRO A 205 -4.32 -8.05 -19.59
CA PRO A 205 -2.88 -8.07 -19.74
C PRO A 205 -2.15 -7.20 -18.70
N GLN A 206 -2.72 -6.03 -18.38
CA GLN A 206 -2.16 -5.10 -17.38
C GLN A 206 -2.12 -5.71 -15.98
N ILE A 207 -3.16 -6.47 -15.59
CA ILE A 207 -3.23 -7.10 -14.25
C ILE A 207 -2.69 -8.52 -14.20
N SER A 208 -2.47 -9.21 -15.33
CA SER A 208 -2.15 -10.64 -15.36
C SER A 208 -0.94 -11.04 -14.50
N ARG A 209 0.10 -10.19 -14.46
CA ARG A 209 1.29 -10.40 -13.61
C ARG A 209 0.98 -10.21 -12.13
N ASP A 210 0.19 -9.18 -11.82
CA ASP A 210 -0.26 -8.91 -10.45
C ASP A 210 -1.20 -10.01 -9.95
N LEU A 211 -2.04 -10.57 -10.83
CA LEU A 211 -2.94 -11.67 -10.51
C LEU A 211 -2.17 -12.85 -9.92
N LEU A 212 -1.20 -13.36 -10.66
CA LEU A 212 -0.39 -14.48 -10.19
C LEU A 212 0.52 -14.11 -9.01
N SER A 213 1.06 -12.89 -8.98
CA SER A 213 1.90 -12.43 -7.87
C SER A 213 1.14 -12.38 -6.55
N ILE A 214 -0.08 -11.86 -6.55
CA ILE A 214 -0.95 -11.79 -5.36
C ILE A 214 -1.43 -13.19 -5.00
N SER A 215 -1.82 -14.05 -5.96
CA SER A 215 -2.21 -15.43 -5.66
C SER A 215 -1.12 -16.22 -4.94
N LEU A 216 0.13 -16.12 -5.42
CA LEU A 216 1.28 -16.77 -4.80
C LEU A 216 1.62 -16.19 -3.44
N TYR A 217 1.46 -14.88 -3.26
CA TYR A 217 1.63 -14.22 -1.97
C TYR A 217 0.57 -14.66 -0.96
N THR A 218 -0.70 -14.75 -1.38
CA THR A 218 -1.80 -15.27 -0.57
C THR A 218 -1.58 -16.74 -0.21
N LEU A 219 -1.03 -17.55 -1.12
CA LEU A 219 -0.65 -18.94 -0.84
C LEU A 219 0.40 -19.03 0.27
N GLU A 220 1.50 -18.25 0.18
CA GLU A 220 2.53 -18.20 1.22
C GLU A 220 1.93 -17.84 2.60
N ILE A 221 1.04 -16.84 2.62
CA ILE A 221 0.32 -16.44 3.83
C ILE A 221 -0.50 -17.61 4.38
N ASN A 222 -1.29 -18.25 3.54
CA ASN A 222 -2.18 -19.34 3.97
C ASN A 222 -1.43 -20.51 4.59
N ILE A 223 -0.28 -20.89 4.02
CA ILE A 223 0.57 -21.96 4.57
C ILE A 223 0.97 -21.63 6.01
N ARG A 224 1.32 -20.36 6.29
CA ARG A 224 1.68 -19.89 7.64
C ARG A 224 0.48 -19.90 8.58
N TYR A 225 -0.68 -19.38 8.15
CA TYR A 225 -1.86 -19.30 9.02
C TYR A 225 -2.53 -20.66 9.27
N LEU A 226 -2.48 -21.56 8.29
CA LEU A 226 -3.10 -22.87 8.37
C LEU A 226 -2.56 -23.72 9.52
N SER A 227 -1.27 -23.56 9.79
CA SER A 227 -0.62 -24.22 10.91
C SER A 227 -1.22 -23.82 12.27
N ILE A 228 -1.80 -22.61 12.42
CA ILE A 228 -2.57 -22.22 13.63
C ILE A 228 -4.01 -22.78 13.58
N ILE A 229 -4.65 -22.63 12.42
CA ILE A 229 -6.09 -22.89 12.27
C ILE A 229 -6.41 -24.36 12.59
N GLY A 230 -5.54 -25.29 12.17
CA GLY A 230 -5.74 -26.71 12.45
C GLY A 230 -5.89 -27.01 13.94
N THR A 231 -5.03 -26.44 14.78
CA THR A 231 -5.10 -26.59 16.24
C THR A 231 -6.41 -26.03 16.80
N ALA A 232 -6.84 -24.83 16.37
CA ALA A 232 -8.09 -24.22 16.85
C ALA A 232 -9.35 -25.01 16.49
N VAL A 233 -9.38 -25.63 15.31
CA VAL A 233 -10.54 -26.38 14.80
C VAL A 233 -10.56 -27.82 15.35
N GLY A 234 -9.47 -28.25 16.01
CA GLY A 234 -9.29 -29.59 16.55
C GLY A 234 -8.93 -30.63 15.48
N VAL A 235 -8.11 -30.24 14.50
CA VAL A 235 -7.68 -31.10 13.38
C VAL A 235 -6.19 -31.37 13.46
N THR A 236 -5.81 -32.62 13.20
CA THR A 236 -4.41 -33.02 13.02
C THR A 236 -3.80 -32.24 11.86
N SER A 237 -2.88 -31.33 12.19
CA SER A 237 -2.17 -30.46 11.26
C SER A 237 -0.71 -30.32 11.67
N PHE A 238 0.11 -29.73 10.81
CA PHE A 238 1.53 -29.54 11.13
C PHE A 238 1.73 -28.71 12.41
N GLY A 239 0.92 -27.69 12.65
CA GLY A 239 1.01 -26.90 13.88
C GLY A 239 0.50 -27.63 15.12
N SER A 240 -0.43 -28.57 14.98
CA SER A 240 -0.85 -29.41 16.12
C SER A 240 0.27 -30.30 16.65
N LEU A 241 1.16 -30.80 15.77
CA LEU A 241 2.36 -31.52 16.21
C LEU A 241 3.29 -30.63 17.03
N ILE A 242 3.39 -29.35 16.67
CA ILE A 242 4.21 -28.38 17.39
C ILE A 242 3.62 -28.13 18.76
N THR A 243 2.30 -27.92 18.86
CA THR A 243 1.61 -27.77 20.15
C THR A 243 1.83 -29.00 21.04
N VAL A 244 1.62 -30.21 20.51
CA VAL A 244 1.83 -31.46 21.27
C VAL A 244 3.28 -31.60 21.73
N ALA A 245 4.26 -31.28 20.89
CA ALA A 245 5.68 -31.35 21.26
C ALA A 245 6.04 -30.30 22.33
N ILE A 246 5.42 -29.11 22.28
CA ILE A 246 5.60 -28.08 23.32
C ILE A 246 4.99 -28.54 24.64
N ASP A 247 3.76 -29.04 24.62
CA ASP A 247 3.05 -29.52 25.81
C ASP A 247 3.77 -30.72 26.44
N GLY A 248 4.44 -31.53 25.62
CA GLY A 248 5.30 -32.64 26.05
C GLY A 248 6.71 -32.24 26.50
N ASN A 249 7.06 -30.94 26.48
CA ASN A 249 8.43 -30.44 26.72
C ASN A 249 9.51 -31.08 25.83
N GLU A 250 9.13 -31.55 24.64
CA GLU A 250 10.03 -32.17 23.66
C GLU A 250 10.61 -31.10 22.72
N TYR A 251 11.42 -30.19 23.28
CA TYR A 251 11.94 -29.03 22.55
C TYR A 251 12.83 -29.39 21.35
N ASN A 252 13.46 -30.56 21.37
CA ASN A 252 14.17 -31.12 20.21
C ASN A 252 13.24 -31.33 19.00
N LYS A 253 12.04 -31.89 19.22
CA LYS A 253 11.03 -32.08 18.17
C LYS A 253 10.45 -30.73 17.72
N VAL A 254 10.24 -29.78 18.64
CA VAL A 254 9.78 -28.42 18.31
C VAL A 254 10.77 -27.73 17.38
N GLY A 255 12.06 -27.71 17.73
CA GLY A 255 13.10 -27.09 16.91
C GLY A 255 13.22 -27.72 15.52
N PHE A 256 13.10 -29.04 15.42
CA PHE A 256 13.05 -29.75 14.14
C PHE A 256 11.84 -29.34 13.28
N LEU A 257 10.63 -29.36 13.85
CA LEU A 257 9.39 -28.98 13.15
C LEU A 257 9.44 -27.53 12.65
N LEU A 258 9.90 -26.60 13.49
CA LEU A 258 10.08 -25.20 13.11
C LEU A 258 11.11 -25.05 11.99
N THR A 259 12.21 -25.79 12.04
CA THR A 259 13.27 -25.72 11.02
C THR A 259 12.80 -26.24 9.66
N ILE A 260 12.10 -27.37 9.62
CA ILE A 260 11.51 -27.90 8.38
C ILE A 260 10.48 -26.92 7.82
N PHE A 261 9.60 -26.38 8.68
CA PHE A 261 8.56 -25.45 8.25
C PHE A 261 9.14 -24.16 7.66
N SER A 262 10.13 -23.57 8.34
CA SER A 262 10.89 -22.42 7.84
C SER A 262 11.59 -22.72 6.51
N SER A 263 12.23 -23.88 6.39
CA SER A 263 12.90 -24.33 5.17
C SER A 263 11.93 -24.43 3.99
N VAL A 264 10.73 -24.99 4.21
CA VAL A 264 9.68 -25.10 3.18
C VAL A 264 9.18 -23.72 2.77
N ILE A 265 8.94 -22.80 3.71
CA ILE A 265 8.53 -21.43 3.40
C ILE A 265 9.59 -20.69 2.58
N LEU A 266 10.86 -20.83 2.92
CA LEU A 266 11.97 -20.26 2.16
C LEU A 266 12.03 -20.85 0.75
N MET A 267 11.84 -22.17 0.60
CA MET A 267 11.79 -22.83 -0.70
C MET A 267 10.64 -22.30 -1.55
N ILE A 268 9.47 -22.08 -0.95
CA ILE A 268 8.31 -21.48 -1.62
C ILE A 268 8.60 -20.03 -2.03
N GLU A 269 9.21 -19.20 -1.18
CA GLU A 269 9.59 -17.83 -1.57
C GLU A 269 10.55 -17.84 -2.77
N VAL A 270 11.54 -18.72 -2.77
CA VAL A 270 12.46 -18.91 -3.90
C VAL A 270 11.69 -19.36 -5.15
N LEU A 271 10.78 -20.32 -5.03
CA LEU A 271 9.92 -20.77 -6.14
C LEU A 271 9.08 -19.62 -6.69
N ILE A 272 8.48 -18.80 -5.84
CA ILE A 272 7.70 -17.62 -6.25
C ILE A 272 8.59 -16.64 -7.02
N ILE A 273 9.82 -16.39 -6.56
CA ILE A 273 10.79 -15.54 -7.27
C ILE A 273 11.15 -16.14 -8.63
N LEU A 274 11.36 -17.46 -8.71
CA LEU A 274 11.66 -18.16 -9.96
C LEU A 274 10.48 -18.09 -10.94
N VAL A 275 9.26 -18.38 -10.49
CA VAL A 275 8.04 -18.25 -11.30
C VAL A 275 7.88 -16.82 -11.80
N LYS A 276 8.07 -15.84 -10.91
CA LYS A 276 8.05 -14.42 -11.30
C LYS A 276 9.07 -14.12 -12.39
N LYS A 277 10.30 -14.61 -12.24
CA LYS A 277 11.40 -14.29 -13.15
C LYS A 277 11.33 -15.01 -14.50
N TYR A 278 10.88 -16.26 -14.53
CA TYR A 278 10.97 -17.13 -15.71
C TYR A 278 9.62 -17.37 -16.41
N VAL A 279 8.49 -17.19 -15.71
CA VAL A 279 7.13 -17.41 -16.25
C VAL A 279 6.40 -16.08 -16.49
N LEU A 280 6.52 -15.11 -15.57
CA LEU A 280 5.72 -13.89 -15.55
C LEU A 280 6.41 -12.65 -16.12
N GLU A 281 7.63 -12.40 -15.66
CA GLU A 281 8.46 -11.36 -16.25
C GLU A 281 8.76 -11.83 -17.66
N ASP A 282 8.24 -11.10 -18.64
CA ASP A 282 8.69 -11.18 -20.01
C ASP A 282 10.12 -10.58 -20.06
N ARG A 283 11.08 -11.15 -19.31
CA ARG A 283 12.51 -10.83 -19.44
C ARG A 283 13.08 -11.38 -20.74
N ASP A 284 12.36 -12.32 -21.36
CA ASP A 284 12.53 -12.75 -22.74
C ASP A 284 11.99 -11.64 -23.66
N GLN A 285 12.44 -10.41 -23.47
CA GLN A 285 11.92 -9.24 -24.14
C GLN A 285 12.87 -8.77 -25.21
N VAL A 286 12.37 -8.84 -26.43
CA VAL A 286 12.83 -8.17 -27.63
C VAL A 286 14.02 -8.88 -28.27
N LEU A 287 14.05 -9.01 -29.61
CA LEU A 287 15.29 -9.33 -30.32
C LEU A 287 16.44 -8.38 -29.88
N GLU A 288 16.06 -7.17 -29.45
CA GLU A 288 16.89 -6.15 -28.81
C GLU A 288 17.42 -6.52 -27.41
N TYR A 289 16.97 -7.61 -26.76
CA TYR A 289 17.37 -7.99 -25.40
C TYR A 289 18.88 -8.06 -25.25
N LYS A 290 19.58 -8.60 -26.24
CA LYS A 290 21.04 -8.75 -26.20
C LYS A 290 21.71 -7.37 -26.16
N ILE A 291 21.19 -6.42 -26.95
CA ILE A 291 21.63 -5.02 -27.01
C ILE A 291 21.35 -4.32 -25.68
N ILE A 292 20.12 -4.43 -25.17
CA ILE A 292 19.70 -3.84 -23.90
C ILE A 292 20.50 -4.44 -22.72
N ASN A 293 20.64 -5.77 -22.65
CA ASN A 293 21.33 -6.44 -21.56
C ASN A 293 22.85 -6.19 -21.57
N LYS A 294 23.45 -6.02 -22.76
CA LYS A 294 24.84 -5.53 -22.90
C LYS A 294 24.98 -4.13 -22.29
N SER A 295 24.04 -3.23 -22.56
CA SER A 295 24.01 -1.90 -21.95
C SER A 295 23.85 -1.96 -20.42
N VAL A 296 22.90 -2.77 -19.93
CA VAL A 296 22.60 -2.92 -18.50
C VAL A 296 23.78 -3.52 -17.74
N LYS A 297 24.43 -4.57 -18.28
CA LYS A 297 25.63 -5.16 -17.68
C LYS A 297 26.78 -4.14 -17.61
N SER A 298 26.96 -3.34 -18.66
CA SER A 298 27.98 -2.29 -18.70
C SER A 298 27.72 -1.20 -17.65
N ILE A 299 26.48 -0.72 -17.58
CA ILE A 299 26.04 0.26 -16.56
C ILE A 299 26.19 -0.31 -15.14
N LYS A 300 25.86 -1.59 -14.94
CA LYS A 300 26.02 -2.26 -13.65
C LYS A 300 27.49 -2.34 -13.24
N LYS A 301 28.39 -2.72 -14.13
CA LYS A 301 29.84 -2.74 -13.87
C LYS A 301 30.39 -1.35 -13.50
N ILE A 302 29.88 -0.29 -14.13
CA ILE A 302 30.21 1.11 -13.78
C ILE A 302 29.67 1.48 -12.40
N ASN A 303 28.49 1.00 -12.00
CA ASN A 303 27.92 1.30 -10.69
C ASN A 303 28.64 0.55 -9.56
N ASP A 304 29.00 -0.72 -9.77
CA ASP A 304 29.56 -1.61 -8.76
C ASP A 304 31.05 -1.32 -8.46
N THR A 305 31.73 -0.51 -9.29
CA THR A 305 33.16 -0.16 -9.11
C THR A 305 33.35 0.95 -8.07
N ASN A 306 34.24 0.69 -7.10
CA ASN A 306 34.66 1.64 -6.06
C ASN A 306 35.15 2.96 -6.70
N PRO A 307 34.81 4.15 -6.16
CA PRO A 307 35.27 5.43 -6.69
C PRO A 307 36.77 5.54 -6.98
N LEU A 308 37.63 5.01 -6.10
CA LEU A 308 39.08 5.07 -6.31
C LEU A 308 39.51 4.18 -7.48
N ASP A 309 39.04 2.94 -7.52
CA ASP A 309 39.32 2.00 -8.61
C ASP A 309 38.74 2.49 -9.94
N PHE A 310 37.59 3.14 -9.89
CA PHE A 310 36.97 3.74 -11.06
C PHE A 310 37.81 4.90 -11.60
N TYR A 311 38.25 5.82 -10.73
CA TYR A 311 39.11 6.93 -11.14
C TYR A 311 40.41 6.43 -11.76
N VAL A 312 41.05 5.43 -11.14
CA VAL A 312 42.27 4.84 -11.67
C VAL A 312 42.03 4.27 -13.08
N ASN A 313 41.08 3.34 -13.23
CA ASN A 313 40.92 2.60 -14.49
C ASN A 313 40.27 3.41 -15.62
N TYR A 314 39.37 4.35 -15.31
CA TYR A 314 38.59 5.07 -16.33
C TYR A 314 39.02 6.51 -16.59
N ILE A 315 39.93 7.06 -15.77
CA ILE A 315 40.35 8.46 -15.86
C ILE A 315 41.88 8.56 -15.89
N LEU A 316 42.59 7.98 -14.91
CA LEU A 316 44.04 8.16 -14.76
C LEU A 316 44.86 7.43 -15.83
N VAL A 317 44.54 6.15 -16.08
CA VAL A 317 45.28 5.29 -17.02
C VAL A 317 44.50 4.97 -18.30
N LYS A 318 43.37 5.65 -18.55
CA LYS A 318 42.53 5.43 -19.73
C LYS A 318 43.34 5.52 -21.03
N ASP A 319 44.11 6.59 -21.21
CA ASP A 319 44.89 6.82 -22.44
C ASP A 319 45.99 5.76 -22.64
N ILE A 320 46.54 5.22 -21.55
CA ILE A 320 47.54 4.15 -21.59
C ILE A 320 46.88 2.82 -21.95
N ASP A 321 45.73 2.53 -21.36
CA ASP A 321 44.95 1.32 -21.65
C ASP A 321 44.42 1.32 -23.10
N GLU A 322 44.06 2.49 -23.65
CA GLU A 322 43.71 2.66 -25.07
C GLU A 322 44.91 2.40 -26.00
N LYS A 323 46.09 2.95 -25.71
CA LYS A 323 47.33 2.67 -26.48
C LYS A 323 47.70 1.19 -26.46
N ILE A 324 47.62 0.54 -25.30
CA ILE A 324 47.90 -0.90 -25.17
C ILE A 324 46.94 -1.73 -26.04
N SER A 325 45.69 -1.30 -26.22
CA SER A 325 44.69 -2.04 -27.01
C SER A 325 44.90 -1.97 -28.52
N GLN A 326 45.66 -0.98 -29.01
CA GLN A 326 45.91 -0.75 -30.44
C GLN A 326 47.23 -1.36 -30.93
N LEU A 327 48.13 -1.72 -30.01
CA LEU A 327 49.45 -2.26 -30.31
C LEU A 327 49.43 -3.78 -30.43
N THR A 328 50.18 -4.32 -31.40
CA THR A 328 50.41 -5.76 -31.61
C THR A 328 51.78 -6.21 -31.10
N ASP A 329 52.75 -5.30 -30.92
CA ASP A 329 54.09 -5.62 -30.43
C ASP A 329 54.09 -5.90 -28.91
N LYS A 330 54.59 -7.08 -28.53
CA LYS A 330 54.66 -7.52 -27.12
C LYS A 330 55.61 -6.68 -26.28
N ASN A 331 56.70 -6.15 -26.84
CA ASN A 331 57.71 -5.42 -26.08
C ASN A 331 57.18 -4.04 -25.65
N GLU A 332 56.58 -3.29 -26.58
CA GLU A 332 55.95 -2.00 -26.30
C GLU A 332 54.77 -2.13 -25.31
N ILE A 333 53.96 -3.19 -25.43
CA ILE A 333 52.88 -3.49 -24.48
C ILE A 333 53.45 -3.68 -23.06
N GLN A 334 54.60 -4.34 -22.93
CA GLN A 334 55.21 -4.62 -21.64
C GLN A 334 55.79 -3.37 -20.99
N GLU A 335 56.32 -2.45 -21.80
CA GLU A 335 56.79 -1.14 -21.36
C GLU A 335 55.64 -0.24 -20.90
N LEU A 336 54.56 -0.15 -21.68
CA LEU A 336 53.35 0.60 -21.32
C LEU A 336 52.70 0.04 -20.04
N LYS A 337 52.74 -1.29 -19.81
CA LYS A 337 52.27 -1.90 -18.55
C LYS A 337 53.12 -1.49 -17.34
N LYS A 338 54.43 -1.30 -17.50
CA LYS A 338 55.30 -0.77 -16.44
C LYS A 338 54.93 0.68 -16.12
N ILE A 339 54.80 1.53 -17.14
CA ILE A 339 54.38 2.93 -17.01
C ILE A 339 53.02 3.03 -16.31
N ARG A 340 52.06 2.19 -16.72
CA ARG A 340 50.74 2.08 -16.08
C ARG A 340 50.85 1.81 -14.58
N LYS A 341 51.64 0.80 -14.19
CA LYS A 341 51.81 0.42 -12.77
C LYS A 341 52.48 1.52 -11.95
N GLN A 342 53.43 2.23 -12.55
CA GLN A 342 54.13 3.35 -11.91
C GLN A 342 53.18 4.53 -11.69
N LYS A 343 52.45 4.97 -12.72
CA LYS A 343 51.49 6.07 -12.63
C LYS A 343 50.39 5.82 -11.58
N ILE A 344 49.93 4.58 -11.46
CA ILE A 344 48.96 4.18 -10.41
C ILE A 344 49.57 4.31 -9.01
N LYS A 345 50.80 3.81 -8.81
CA LYS A 345 51.48 3.89 -7.50
C LYS A 345 51.73 5.33 -7.08
N GLU A 346 52.21 6.17 -8.01
CA GLU A 346 52.47 7.59 -7.78
C GLU A 346 51.19 8.31 -7.37
N TYR A 347 50.09 8.15 -8.13
CA TYR A 347 48.82 8.78 -7.80
C TYR A 347 48.24 8.33 -6.45
N ILE A 348 48.29 7.05 -6.10
CA ILE A 348 47.79 6.56 -4.80
C ILE A 348 48.59 7.18 -3.64
N LYS A 349 49.92 7.31 -3.80
CA LYS A 349 50.78 7.95 -2.81
C LYS A 349 50.48 9.44 -2.68
N GLU A 350 50.36 10.14 -3.80
CA GLU A 350 50.02 11.56 -3.85
C GLU A 350 48.63 11.83 -3.23
N HIS A 351 47.62 11.06 -3.62
CA HIS A 351 46.25 11.19 -3.11
C HIS A 351 46.18 11.01 -1.58
N LYS A 352 46.87 10.00 -1.04
CA LYS A 352 46.95 9.79 0.43
C LYS A 352 47.63 10.97 1.12
N THR A 353 48.70 11.50 0.53
CA THR A 353 49.46 12.64 1.06
C THR A 353 48.59 13.91 1.07
N ASN A 354 47.92 14.22 -0.05
CA ASN A 354 47.02 15.36 -0.18
C ASN A 354 45.85 15.29 0.81
N VAL A 355 45.26 14.11 1.00
CA VAL A 355 44.20 13.90 2.01
C VAL A 355 44.71 14.11 3.43
N GLN A 356 45.95 13.71 3.74
CA GLN A 356 46.57 13.98 5.04
C GLN A 356 46.86 15.47 5.23
N GLN A 357 47.39 16.14 4.21
CA GLN A 357 47.63 17.59 4.23
C GLN A 357 46.34 18.39 4.42
N ASP A 358 45.28 18.05 3.69
CA ASP A 358 43.95 18.67 3.84
C ASP A 358 43.43 18.55 5.28
N LYS A 359 43.60 17.36 5.90
CA LYS A 359 43.23 17.14 7.31
C LYS A 359 44.08 17.94 8.29
N LEU A 360 45.39 18.02 8.07
CA LEU A 360 46.31 18.81 8.90
C LEU A 360 45.98 20.30 8.80
N LYS A 361 45.76 20.81 7.59
CA LYS A 361 45.35 22.18 7.33
C LYS A 361 44.03 22.49 8.03
N TYR A 362 43.04 21.63 7.92
CA TYR A 362 41.78 21.79 8.64
C TYR A 362 41.96 21.81 10.16
N LYS A 363 42.75 20.89 10.73
CA LYS A 363 43.06 20.88 12.18
C LYS A 363 43.75 22.16 12.65
N SER A 364 44.65 22.72 11.83
CA SER A 364 45.31 23.99 12.15
C SER A 364 44.33 25.17 12.17
N LEU A 365 43.40 25.22 11.20
CA LEU A 365 42.39 26.27 11.12
C LEU A 365 41.33 26.15 12.21
N LEU A 366 41.01 24.93 12.66
CA LEU A 366 40.04 24.70 13.75
C LEU A 366 40.48 25.28 15.10
N LYS A 367 41.78 25.51 15.31
CA LYS A 367 42.31 26.11 16.56
C LYS A 367 42.09 27.63 16.63
N ASN A 368 41.83 28.30 15.51
CA ASN A 368 41.55 29.73 15.45
C ASN A 368 40.07 29.96 15.12
N THR A 369 39.35 30.68 15.99
CA THR A 369 37.89 30.85 15.91
C THR A 369 37.39 31.68 14.73
N ASP A 370 38.26 32.47 14.06
CA ASP A 370 37.88 33.42 13.01
C ASP A 370 38.13 32.94 11.57
N ASN A 371 38.59 31.70 11.37
CA ASN A 371 38.99 31.22 10.04
C ASN A 371 37.88 30.49 9.28
N ASP A 372 37.80 30.76 7.96
CA ASP A 372 36.83 30.15 7.06
C ASP A 372 37.16 28.66 6.83
N LEU A 373 36.36 27.76 7.42
CA LEU A 373 36.57 26.31 7.40
C LEU A 373 36.17 25.63 6.08
N PHE A 374 35.61 26.42 5.16
CA PHE A 374 35.06 25.97 3.89
C PHE A 374 35.75 26.69 2.74
N ILE A 375 35.98 25.95 1.66
CA ILE A 375 36.51 26.50 0.41
C ILE A 375 35.47 26.31 -0.68
N LYS A 376 35.18 27.37 -1.45
CA LYS A 376 34.38 27.22 -2.67
C LYS A 376 35.22 26.46 -3.68
N LEU A 377 34.68 25.34 -4.15
CA LEU A 377 35.33 24.52 -5.18
C LEU A 377 34.66 24.81 -6.52
N ASP A 378 35.31 25.58 -7.38
CA ASP A 378 34.77 25.97 -8.69
C ASP A 378 34.43 24.76 -9.56
N SER A 379 35.16 23.66 -9.39
CA SER A 379 34.88 22.40 -10.09
C SER A 379 33.53 21.77 -9.73
N ILE A 380 32.96 22.08 -8.55
CA ILE A 380 31.73 21.48 -7.99
C ILE A 380 30.62 22.53 -7.86
N ASP A 381 30.96 23.83 -7.97
CA ASP A 381 30.13 24.99 -7.62
C ASP A 381 29.45 24.87 -6.24
N GLN A 382 30.18 24.29 -5.30
CA GLN A 382 29.74 24.11 -3.92
C GLN A 382 30.88 24.45 -2.96
N THR A 383 30.50 24.95 -1.77
CA THR A 383 31.40 25.08 -0.64
C THR A 383 31.64 23.73 0.00
N VAL A 384 32.91 23.35 0.08
CA VAL A 384 33.38 22.06 0.56
C VAL A 384 34.30 22.30 1.75
N ARG A 385 34.23 21.45 2.77
CA ARG A 385 35.09 21.58 3.94
C ARG A 385 36.53 21.25 3.57
N ILE A 386 37.51 21.99 4.11
CA ILE A 386 38.91 21.92 3.67
C ILE A 386 39.51 20.51 3.78
N ASP A 387 39.19 19.75 4.83
CA ASP A 387 39.63 18.35 5.02
C ASP A 387 39.06 17.36 3.99
N GLN A 388 37.96 17.74 3.32
CA GLN A 388 37.29 16.93 2.31
C GLN A 388 37.63 17.37 0.90
N LYS A 389 38.45 18.41 0.71
CA LYS A 389 38.73 19.00 -0.61
C LYS A 389 39.18 17.95 -1.64
N THR A 390 40.21 17.18 -1.33
CA THR A 390 40.74 16.16 -2.26
C THR A 390 39.74 15.01 -2.50
N THR A 391 39.06 14.55 -1.45
CA THR A 391 38.07 13.46 -1.53
C THR A 391 36.81 13.87 -2.30
N ALA A 392 36.32 15.09 -2.08
CA ALA A 392 35.16 15.65 -2.76
C ALA A 392 35.43 15.86 -4.25
N LYS A 393 36.61 16.39 -4.61
CA LYS A 393 37.05 16.49 -6.00
C LYS A 393 37.02 15.14 -6.69
N LEU A 394 37.64 14.12 -6.10
CA LEU A 394 37.65 12.76 -6.65
C LEU A 394 36.22 12.22 -6.85
N ASN A 395 35.39 12.25 -5.79
CA ASN A 395 34.04 11.70 -5.86
C ASN A 395 33.16 12.41 -6.88
N PHE A 396 33.26 13.74 -6.99
CA PHE A 396 32.52 14.51 -7.97
C PHE A 396 32.95 14.18 -9.40
N LEU A 397 34.25 14.12 -9.65
CA LEU A 397 34.81 13.84 -10.97
C LEU A 397 34.43 12.41 -11.40
N VAL A 398 34.55 11.43 -10.51
CA VAL A 398 34.05 10.06 -10.71
C VAL A 398 32.56 10.05 -11.05
N LEU A 399 31.73 10.77 -10.29
CA LEU A 399 30.28 10.78 -10.49
C LEU A 399 29.92 11.40 -11.86
N LYS A 400 30.56 12.51 -12.22
CA LYS A 400 30.38 13.18 -13.52
C LYS A 400 30.76 12.24 -14.67
N THR A 401 31.93 11.62 -14.62
CA THR A 401 32.38 10.67 -15.65
C THR A 401 31.48 9.42 -15.71
N LYS A 402 31.00 8.90 -14.57
CA LYS A 402 30.03 7.80 -14.54
C LYS A 402 28.72 8.20 -15.23
N GLU A 403 28.24 9.41 -15.05
CA GLU A 403 27.03 9.92 -15.74
C GLU A 403 27.27 10.09 -17.25
N GLU A 404 28.42 10.60 -17.66
CA GLU A 404 28.80 10.76 -19.07
C GLU A 404 28.90 9.40 -19.79
N LEU A 405 29.61 8.43 -19.21
CA LEU A 405 29.69 7.07 -19.77
C LEU A 405 28.33 6.40 -19.88
N LYS A 406 27.45 6.59 -18.87
CA LYS A 406 26.07 6.06 -18.94
C LYS A 406 25.28 6.70 -20.08
N LYS A 407 25.42 8.01 -20.29
CA LYS A 407 24.79 8.70 -21.43
C LYS A 407 25.33 8.19 -22.76
N GLN A 408 26.64 7.99 -22.89
CA GLN A 408 27.25 7.42 -24.10
C GLN A 408 26.74 6.00 -24.37
N ILE A 409 26.66 5.16 -23.34
CA ILE A 409 26.08 3.82 -23.46
C ILE A 409 24.61 3.90 -23.89
N ASP A 410 23.82 4.79 -23.30
CA ASP A 410 22.39 4.96 -23.65
C ASP A 410 22.20 5.44 -25.10
N ILE A 411 23.02 6.41 -25.55
CA ILE A 411 23.00 6.90 -26.95
C ILE A 411 23.41 5.78 -27.92
N THR A 412 24.49 5.06 -27.62
CA THR A 412 24.98 3.95 -28.45
C THR A 412 23.93 2.83 -28.52
N THR A 413 23.32 2.50 -27.38
CA THR A 413 22.24 1.52 -27.29
C THR A 413 21.06 1.98 -28.14
N LYS A 414 20.60 3.22 -28.02
CA LYS A 414 19.50 3.76 -28.85
C LYS A 414 19.81 3.70 -30.35
N LYS A 415 21.06 3.95 -30.75
CA LYS A 415 21.49 3.83 -32.15
C LYS A 415 21.48 2.38 -32.62
N GLU A 416 22.11 1.47 -31.88
CA GLU A 416 22.10 0.02 -32.15
C GLU A 416 20.65 -0.51 -32.21
N LEU A 417 19.75 -0.03 -31.35
CA LEU A 417 18.33 -0.39 -31.35
C LEU A 417 17.59 0.13 -32.58
N LYS A 418 17.89 1.35 -33.02
CA LYS A 418 17.26 1.93 -34.22
C LYS A 418 17.69 1.17 -35.48
N GLU A 419 19.00 0.96 -35.66
CA GLU A 419 19.54 0.14 -36.77
C GLU A 419 18.99 -1.28 -36.75
N PHE A 420 18.85 -1.86 -35.56
CA PHE A 420 18.25 -3.17 -35.39
C PHE A 420 16.77 -3.22 -35.82
N ARG A 421 15.99 -2.17 -35.54
CA ARG A 421 14.58 -2.05 -35.95
C ARG A 421 14.43 -1.80 -37.45
N ASP A 422 15.31 -0.99 -38.02
CA ASP A 422 15.27 -0.65 -39.45
C ASP A 422 15.60 -1.88 -40.33
N ASN A 423 16.42 -2.81 -39.83
CA ASN A 423 16.82 -4.05 -40.51
C ASN A 423 15.92 -5.27 -40.22
N LEU A 424 14.78 -5.08 -39.55
CA LEU A 424 13.99 -6.15 -38.96
C LEU A 424 12.99 -6.73 -39.97
N THR A 425 13.19 -7.98 -40.40
CA THR A 425 12.28 -8.63 -41.36
C THR A 425 11.13 -9.37 -40.66
N VAL A 426 9.96 -9.45 -41.30
CA VAL A 426 8.78 -10.17 -40.77
C VAL A 426 9.11 -11.63 -40.44
N GLU A 427 9.93 -12.29 -41.26
CA GLU A 427 10.36 -13.67 -41.04
C GLU A 427 11.28 -13.82 -39.83
N GLN A 428 12.24 -12.91 -39.63
CA GLN A 428 13.06 -12.87 -38.41
C GLN A 428 12.19 -12.61 -37.17
N THR A 429 11.16 -11.78 -37.30
CA THR A 429 10.21 -11.50 -36.23
C THR A 429 9.39 -12.74 -35.86
N LEU A 430 8.91 -13.51 -36.85
CA LEU A 430 8.12 -14.72 -36.64
C LEU A 430 8.97 -15.91 -36.15
N LYS A 431 10.18 -16.11 -36.69
CA LYS A 431 11.12 -17.16 -36.22
C LYS A 431 11.60 -16.89 -34.79
N SER A 432 11.73 -15.62 -34.40
CA SER A 432 12.11 -15.22 -33.04
C SER A 432 10.92 -15.06 -32.09
N ALA A 433 9.67 -15.03 -32.60
CA ALA A 433 8.45 -14.97 -31.81
C ALA A 433 8.31 -16.25 -30.97
N ARG A 434 8.90 -16.22 -29.77
CA ARG A 434 8.81 -17.34 -28.84
C ARG A 434 7.37 -17.57 -28.43
N LYS A 435 6.99 -18.84 -28.42
CA LYS A 435 5.69 -19.33 -27.98
C LYS A 435 5.56 -19.24 -26.44
N ASN A 436 5.65 -18.04 -25.86
CA ASN A 436 5.59 -17.81 -24.41
C ASN A 436 4.26 -18.27 -23.80
N TYR A 437 3.20 -18.35 -24.61
CA TYR A 437 1.95 -18.99 -24.22
C TYR A 437 2.19 -20.44 -23.78
N ILE A 438 3.16 -21.17 -24.34
CA ILE A 438 3.50 -22.55 -23.95
C ILE A 438 4.04 -22.59 -22.52
N LYS A 439 4.97 -21.70 -22.13
CA LYS A 439 5.48 -21.65 -20.75
C LYS A 439 4.36 -21.38 -19.74
N ARG A 440 3.49 -20.41 -20.06
CA ARG A 440 2.33 -20.07 -19.23
C ARG A 440 1.29 -21.19 -19.21
N LEU A 441 1.13 -21.91 -20.31
CA LEU A 441 0.24 -23.06 -20.45
C LEU A 441 0.77 -24.24 -19.63
N ILE A 442 2.05 -24.58 -19.72
CA ILE A 442 2.70 -25.61 -18.88
C ILE A 442 2.54 -25.26 -17.41
N PHE A 443 2.84 -24.03 -17.02
CA PHE A 443 2.64 -23.58 -15.64
C PHE A 443 1.18 -23.66 -15.21
N GLY A 444 0.25 -23.28 -16.09
CA GLY A 444 -1.20 -23.44 -15.87
C GLY A 444 -1.61 -24.90 -15.70
N ILE A 445 -1.09 -25.81 -16.53
CA ILE A 445 -1.31 -27.26 -16.40
C ILE A 445 -0.80 -27.73 -15.05
N ILE A 446 0.42 -27.36 -14.63
CA ILE A 446 0.97 -27.74 -13.31
C ILE A 446 0.04 -27.26 -12.19
N LEU A 447 -0.43 -26.01 -12.23
CA LEU A 447 -1.37 -25.50 -11.23
C LEU A 447 -2.70 -26.25 -11.23
N ILE A 448 -3.24 -26.59 -12.40
CA ILE A 448 -4.48 -27.37 -12.53
C ILE A 448 -4.27 -28.80 -12.03
N SER A 449 -3.14 -29.44 -12.36
CA SER A 449 -2.79 -30.77 -11.86
C SER A 449 -2.64 -30.78 -10.34
N LEU A 450 -1.96 -29.79 -9.77
CA LEU A 450 -1.88 -29.61 -8.31
C LEU A 450 -3.25 -29.36 -7.69
N PHE A 451 -4.14 -28.64 -8.38
CA PHE A 451 -5.49 -28.40 -7.91
C PHE A 451 -6.34 -29.67 -7.94
N ILE A 452 -6.26 -30.46 -9.00
CA ILE A 452 -6.93 -31.76 -9.12
C ILE A 452 -6.42 -32.70 -8.02
N TYR A 453 -5.10 -32.82 -7.85
CA TYR A 453 -4.51 -33.58 -6.76
C TYR A 453 -5.04 -33.11 -5.39
N SER A 454 -4.99 -31.80 -5.13
CA SER A 454 -5.47 -31.25 -3.86
C SER A 454 -6.96 -31.54 -3.63
N SER A 455 -7.77 -31.42 -4.69
CA SER A 455 -9.20 -31.73 -4.64
C SER A 455 -9.47 -33.20 -4.35
N THR A 456 -8.65 -34.13 -4.86
CA THR A 456 -8.81 -35.57 -4.58
C THR A 456 -8.49 -35.95 -3.13
N THR A 457 -7.68 -35.15 -2.43
CA THR A 457 -7.31 -35.39 -1.03
C THR A 457 -8.27 -34.78 -0.01
N ILE A 458 -9.12 -33.83 -0.43
CA ILE A 458 -10.05 -33.12 0.46
C ILE A 458 -11.45 -33.69 0.27
N ASP A 459 -11.95 -34.39 1.27
CA ASP A 459 -13.31 -34.95 1.24
C ASP A 459 -14.34 -33.85 1.54
N LEU A 460 -14.85 -33.20 0.47
CA LEU A 460 -15.86 -32.13 0.55
C LEU A 460 -17.28 -32.69 0.70
N LYS A 461 -17.51 -33.53 1.70
CA LYS A 461 -18.85 -34.00 2.04
C LYS A 461 -19.55 -33.00 2.96
N PHE A 462 -20.75 -32.62 2.56
CA PHE A 462 -21.65 -31.89 3.44
C PHE A 462 -22.08 -32.78 4.60
N ALA A 463 -22.23 -32.16 5.76
CA ALA A 463 -22.78 -32.82 6.92
C ALA A 463 -24.24 -33.23 6.70
N SER A 464 -24.79 -34.04 7.61
CA SER A 464 -26.20 -34.40 7.61
C SER A 464 -27.11 -33.14 7.56
N SER A 465 -28.28 -33.25 6.93
CA SER A 465 -29.22 -32.12 6.82
C SER A 465 -29.60 -31.52 8.18
N GLN A 466 -29.66 -32.34 9.23
CA GLN A 466 -29.88 -31.89 10.59
C GLN A 466 -28.71 -31.08 11.14
N GLN A 467 -27.48 -31.53 10.93
CA GLN A 467 -26.28 -30.81 11.38
C GLN A 467 -26.10 -29.48 10.65
N VAL A 468 -26.41 -29.44 9.34
CA VAL A 468 -26.45 -28.21 8.55
C VAL A 468 -27.49 -27.23 9.11
N LYS A 469 -28.70 -27.69 9.45
CA LYS A 469 -29.72 -26.86 10.10
C LYS A 469 -29.27 -26.34 11.46
N ASN A 470 -28.71 -27.22 12.30
CA ASN A 470 -28.17 -26.83 13.61
C ASN A 470 -27.07 -25.76 13.46
N THR A 471 -26.19 -25.90 12.48
CA THR A 471 -25.15 -24.90 12.18
C THR A 471 -25.75 -23.58 11.70
N GLY A 472 -26.82 -23.63 10.91
CA GLY A 472 -27.61 -22.45 10.54
C GLY A 472 -28.18 -21.73 11.77
N ASN A 473 -28.72 -22.47 12.74
CA ASN A 473 -29.21 -21.91 14.00
C ASN A 473 -28.07 -21.29 14.83
N VAL A 474 -26.92 -21.97 14.93
CA VAL A 474 -25.72 -21.42 15.57
C VAL A 474 -25.32 -20.08 14.94
N ILE A 475 -25.34 -19.96 13.61
CA ILE A 475 -25.05 -18.69 12.94
C ILE A 475 -26.09 -17.61 13.28
N LEU A 476 -27.37 -17.95 13.36
CA LEU A 476 -28.41 -17.01 13.79
C LEU A 476 -28.20 -16.54 15.23
N GLU A 477 -27.78 -17.44 16.12
CA GLU A 477 -27.42 -17.10 17.50
C GLU A 477 -26.17 -16.20 17.58
N ILE A 478 -25.15 -16.46 16.76
CA ILE A 478 -23.97 -15.59 16.62
C ILE A 478 -24.37 -14.19 16.12
N LEU A 479 -25.35 -14.09 15.23
CA LEU A 479 -25.86 -12.81 14.74
C LEU A 479 -26.73 -12.08 15.79
N ASN A 480 -27.27 -12.79 16.77
CA ASN A 480 -27.98 -12.21 17.91
C ASN A 480 -26.99 -11.70 18.97
N ILE A 481 -26.32 -10.59 18.64
CA ILE A 481 -25.23 -10.03 19.44
C ILE A 481 -25.69 -9.69 20.87
N ASN A 482 -24.99 -10.25 21.86
CA ASN A 482 -25.15 -9.84 23.25
C ASN A 482 -24.50 -8.46 23.48
N TRP A 483 -25.32 -7.40 23.49
CA TRP A 483 -24.85 -6.02 23.68
C TRP A 483 -24.29 -5.77 25.07
N SER A 484 -24.71 -6.54 26.08
CA SER A 484 -24.22 -6.38 27.46
C SER A 484 -22.76 -6.77 27.58
N SER A 485 -22.35 -7.90 26.96
CA SER A 485 -20.98 -8.40 26.96
C SER A 485 -19.98 -7.46 26.28
N LEU A 486 -20.45 -6.52 25.44
CA LEU A 486 -19.58 -5.54 24.79
C LEU A 486 -18.97 -4.55 25.78
N ILE A 487 -19.75 -4.13 26.78
CA ILE A 487 -19.43 -3.01 27.68
C ILE A 487 -19.25 -3.49 29.12
N PHE A 488 -20.08 -4.43 29.56
CA PHE A 488 -20.13 -4.88 30.95
C PHE A 488 -19.50 -6.26 31.12
N LYS A 489 -18.99 -6.50 32.32
CA LYS A 489 -18.50 -7.81 32.76
C LYS A 489 -19.71 -8.67 33.11
N ASP A 490 -19.92 -9.73 32.34
CA ASP A 490 -20.96 -10.71 32.65
C ASP A 490 -20.44 -11.65 33.75
N VAL A 491 -21.17 -11.75 34.87
CA VAL A 491 -20.74 -12.48 36.08
C VAL A 491 -21.08 -13.97 35.96
N SER A 492 -21.87 -14.36 34.96
CA SER A 492 -22.51 -15.68 34.86
C SER A 492 -21.62 -16.79 34.30
N HIS A 493 -20.51 -16.46 33.63
CA HIS A 493 -19.66 -17.43 32.91
C HIS A 493 -18.16 -17.31 33.24
N SER A 494 -17.42 -18.40 33.06
CA SER A 494 -16.01 -18.56 33.43
C SER A 494 -15.01 -17.70 32.64
N VAL A 495 -15.46 -16.91 31.66
CA VAL A 495 -14.63 -15.94 30.92
C VAL A 495 -15.22 -14.55 31.11
N GLN A 496 -14.42 -13.65 31.68
CA GLN A 496 -14.89 -12.58 32.56
C GLN A 496 -14.56 -11.14 32.07
N ASP A 497 -14.05 -10.97 30.86
CA ASP A 497 -13.57 -9.66 30.38
C ASP A 497 -14.53 -9.04 29.33
N PRO A 498 -14.93 -7.76 29.48
CA PRO A 498 -15.71 -7.05 28.47
C PRO A 498 -15.00 -7.01 27.12
N VAL A 499 -15.75 -7.12 26.01
CA VAL A 499 -15.15 -7.12 24.65
C VAL A 499 -14.33 -5.85 24.40
N ILE A 500 -14.78 -4.69 24.89
CA ILE A 500 -14.04 -3.44 24.73
C ILE A 500 -12.65 -3.49 25.39
N LEU A 501 -12.54 -4.15 26.55
CA LEU A 501 -11.26 -4.33 27.25
C LEU A 501 -10.34 -5.24 26.43
N LEU A 502 -10.88 -6.36 25.93
CA LEU A 502 -10.15 -7.28 25.06
C LEU A 502 -9.61 -6.61 23.80
N LEU A 503 -10.42 -5.75 23.16
CA LEU A 503 -10.01 -4.97 21.99
C LEU A 503 -8.94 -3.94 22.33
N TRP A 504 -9.00 -3.35 23.52
CA TRP A 504 -8.05 -2.34 23.98
C TRP A 504 -6.70 -2.96 24.36
N GLU A 505 -6.70 -4.15 24.96
CA GLU A 505 -5.50 -4.97 25.19
C GLU A 505 -4.85 -5.35 23.85
N ALA A 506 -5.65 -5.83 22.88
CA ALA A 506 -5.14 -6.18 21.56
C ALA A 506 -4.58 -4.97 20.80
N LEU A 507 -5.23 -3.81 20.94
CA LEU A 507 -4.73 -2.55 20.42
C LEU A 507 -3.37 -2.21 21.05
N SER A 508 -3.24 -2.35 22.36
CA SER A 508 -2.00 -2.10 23.10
C SER A 508 -0.85 -3.02 22.65
N MET A 509 -1.11 -4.33 22.54
CA MET A 509 -0.16 -5.30 21.99
C MET A 509 0.30 -4.92 20.59
N ALA A 510 -0.63 -4.54 19.72
CA ALA A 510 -0.33 -4.14 18.35
C ALA A 510 0.49 -2.84 18.29
N ILE A 511 0.17 -1.83 19.09
CA ILE A 511 0.92 -0.57 19.16
C ILE A 511 2.35 -0.83 19.61
N VAL A 512 2.53 -1.45 20.78
CA VAL A 512 3.83 -1.65 21.41
C VAL A 512 4.71 -2.56 20.54
N GLY A 513 4.14 -3.69 20.07
CA GLY A 513 4.83 -4.63 19.20
C GLY A 513 5.26 -4.00 17.87
N THR A 514 4.40 -3.17 17.26
CA THR A 514 4.77 -2.44 16.03
C THR A 514 5.87 -1.43 16.29
N PHE A 515 5.79 -0.68 17.40
CA PHE A 515 6.75 0.37 17.69
C PHE A 515 8.15 -0.20 17.93
N ILE A 516 8.30 -1.14 18.87
CA ILE A 516 9.58 -1.78 19.18
C ILE A 516 10.13 -2.47 17.92
N GLY A 517 9.29 -3.25 17.23
CA GLY A 517 9.69 -3.94 16.01
C GLY A 517 10.09 -2.98 14.89
N SER A 518 9.42 -1.82 14.76
CA SER A 518 9.73 -0.83 13.72
C SER A 518 11.08 -0.15 13.93
N ILE A 519 11.48 0.12 15.18
CA ILE A 519 12.79 0.70 15.50
C ILE A 519 13.89 -0.27 15.07
N ILE A 520 13.78 -1.53 15.47
CA ILE A 520 14.75 -2.57 15.14
C ILE A 520 14.75 -2.81 13.62
N ALA A 521 13.58 -2.91 12.99
CA ALA A 521 13.45 -3.09 11.55
C ALA A 521 14.02 -1.94 10.72
N TYR A 522 13.97 -0.71 11.24
CA TYR A 522 14.55 0.45 10.56
C TYR A 522 16.07 0.37 10.51
N ILE A 523 16.69 -0.08 11.61
CA ILE A 523 18.14 -0.31 11.72
C ILE A 523 18.55 -1.51 10.85
N LEU A 524 17.88 -2.65 11.00
CA LEU A 524 18.18 -3.86 10.22
C LEU A 524 17.94 -3.65 8.72
N GLY A 525 16.90 -2.89 8.34
CA GLY A 525 16.66 -2.52 6.94
C GLY A 525 17.81 -1.71 6.35
N LEU A 526 18.39 -0.80 7.13
CA LEU A 526 19.54 0.00 6.71
C LEU A 526 20.78 -0.89 6.54
N LEU A 527 21.05 -1.75 7.52
CA LEU A 527 22.15 -2.71 7.48
C LEU A 527 22.01 -3.71 6.34
N SER A 528 20.79 -4.11 5.99
CA SER A 528 20.50 -5.05 4.92
C SER A 528 20.53 -4.42 3.52
N SER A 529 20.65 -3.10 3.39
CA SER A 529 20.68 -2.42 2.09
C SER A 529 22.10 -2.28 1.54
N SER A 530 22.38 -2.95 0.42
CA SER A 530 23.65 -2.83 -0.31
C SER A 530 23.88 -1.46 -0.97
N LYS A 531 22.86 -0.59 -0.97
CA LYS A 531 22.95 0.79 -1.48
C LYS A 531 23.51 1.74 -0.44
N VAL A 532 23.14 1.54 0.82
CA VAL A 532 23.54 2.37 1.96
C VAL A 532 24.80 1.83 2.62
N THR A 533 24.90 0.50 2.75
CA THR A 533 26.04 -0.21 3.33
C THR A 533 26.78 -1.04 2.29
N ASN A 534 27.92 -1.63 2.65
CA ASN A 534 28.68 -2.51 1.77
C ASN A 534 27.91 -3.84 1.55
N LYS A 535 27.98 -4.42 0.35
CA LYS A 535 27.36 -5.70 -0.02
C LYS A 535 27.69 -6.84 0.95
N TYR A 536 28.92 -6.90 1.45
CA TYR A 536 29.36 -7.94 2.40
C TYR A 536 28.73 -7.81 3.78
N VAL A 537 28.36 -6.60 4.19
CA VAL A 537 27.60 -6.36 5.43
C VAL A 537 26.12 -6.63 5.16
N ALA A 538 25.61 -6.13 4.03
CA ALA A 538 24.20 -6.27 3.66
C ALA A 538 23.73 -7.72 3.53
N PHE A 539 24.57 -8.61 3.00
CA PHE A 539 24.17 -9.99 2.71
C PHE A 539 23.84 -10.82 3.97
N PRO A 540 24.69 -10.88 5.02
CA PRO A 540 24.34 -11.56 6.28
C PRO A 540 23.03 -11.04 6.91
N PHE A 541 22.85 -9.73 7.02
CA PHE A 541 21.63 -9.15 7.61
C PHE A 541 20.40 -9.45 6.75
N MET A 542 20.52 -9.44 5.42
CA MET A 542 19.45 -9.84 4.52
C MET A 542 19.06 -11.31 4.73
N PHE A 543 20.06 -12.18 4.87
CA PHE A 543 19.82 -13.61 5.09
C PHE A 543 19.10 -13.85 6.43
N ILE A 544 19.65 -13.32 7.53
CA ILE A 544 19.06 -13.45 8.87
C ILE A 544 17.62 -12.96 8.90
N THR A 545 17.36 -11.78 8.34
CA THR A 545 16.01 -11.18 8.36
C THR A 545 15.03 -11.94 7.46
N THR A 546 15.51 -12.59 6.39
CA THR A 546 14.70 -13.49 5.56
C THR A 546 14.31 -14.76 6.32
N VAL A 547 15.24 -15.33 7.09
CA VAL A 547 14.96 -16.48 7.99
C VAL A 547 13.96 -16.07 9.07
N MET A 548 14.16 -14.94 9.76
CA MET A 548 13.21 -14.43 10.75
C MET A 548 11.80 -14.26 10.16
N ARG A 549 11.71 -13.79 8.91
CA ARG A 549 10.44 -13.65 8.20
C ARG A 549 9.81 -14.99 7.86
N SER A 550 10.55 -16.10 7.77
CA SER A 550 9.97 -17.42 7.44
C SER A 550 9.14 -18.00 8.59
N ILE A 551 9.54 -17.74 9.83
CA ILE A 551 8.85 -18.23 11.02
C ILE A 551 7.55 -17.42 11.22
N PRO A 552 6.37 -18.07 11.34
CA PRO A 552 5.12 -17.39 11.66
C PRO A 552 5.17 -16.71 13.04
N THR A 553 4.46 -15.60 13.17
CA THR A 553 4.41 -14.81 14.41
C THR A 553 4.02 -15.64 15.63
N TYR A 554 2.99 -16.47 15.54
CA TYR A 554 2.55 -17.28 16.68
C TYR A 554 3.58 -18.31 17.17
N MET A 555 4.52 -18.73 16.32
CA MET A 555 5.61 -19.60 16.75
C MET A 555 6.59 -18.88 17.65
N TYR A 556 6.84 -17.60 17.39
CA TYR A 556 7.58 -16.77 18.33
C TYR A 556 6.85 -16.65 19.66
N ALA A 557 5.51 -16.65 19.66
CA ALA A 557 4.75 -16.60 20.91
C ALA A 557 5.02 -17.84 21.78
N TYR A 558 5.04 -19.04 21.18
CA TYR A 558 5.43 -20.26 21.90
C TYR A 558 6.85 -20.20 22.47
N ILE A 559 7.82 -19.69 21.70
CA ILE A 559 9.20 -19.52 22.18
C ILE A 559 9.23 -18.57 23.39
N PHE A 560 8.49 -17.46 23.34
CA PHE A 560 8.47 -16.50 24.45
C PHE A 560 7.61 -16.92 25.65
N ILE A 561 6.61 -17.79 25.46
CA ILE A 561 5.85 -18.40 26.56
C ILE A 561 6.77 -19.21 27.47
N PHE A 562 7.76 -19.91 26.92
CA PHE A 562 8.73 -20.65 27.72
C PHE A 562 9.56 -19.74 28.66
N VAL A 563 9.87 -18.53 28.22
CA VAL A 563 10.72 -17.59 28.98
C VAL A 563 9.91 -16.80 29.99
N VAL A 564 8.74 -16.28 29.59
CA VAL A 564 7.99 -15.32 30.41
C VAL A 564 6.69 -15.88 30.99
N GLY A 565 6.21 -17.01 30.46
CA GLY A 565 4.91 -17.61 30.79
C GLY A 565 3.79 -17.17 29.83
N PHE A 566 2.59 -17.70 30.06
CA PHE A 566 1.40 -17.36 29.29
C PHE A 566 0.95 -15.91 29.54
N GLY A 567 0.26 -15.32 28.55
CA GLY A 567 -0.30 -13.98 28.66
C GLY A 567 -0.11 -13.11 27.41
N GLN A 568 -0.35 -11.81 27.54
CA GLN A 568 -0.26 -10.86 26.42
C GLN A 568 1.18 -10.47 26.08
N PHE A 569 2.08 -10.49 27.07
CA PHE A 569 3.48 -10.12 26.89
C PHE A 569 4.25 -10.99 25.89
N PRO A 570 4.21 -12.35 25.95
CA PRO A 570 4.84 -13.18 24.91
C PRO A 570 4.22 -12.95 23.53
N GLY A 571 2.90 -12.67 23.45
CA GLY A 571 2.23 -12.30 22.20
C GLY A 571 2.72 -10.97 21.64
N MET A 572 2.96 -9.98 22.51
CA MET A 572 3.56 -8.70 22.10
C MET A 572 4.99 -8.89 21.59
N LEU A 573 5.83 -9.68 22.28
CA LEU A 573 7.19 -10.03 21.82
C LEU A 573 7.16 -10.78 20.48
N ALA A 574 6.18 -11.66 20.30
CA ALA A 574 5.96 -12.34 19.02
C ALA A 574 5.65 -11.35 17.89
N LEU A 575 4.77 -10.37 18.13
CA LEU A 575 4.48 -9.29 17.17
C LEU A 575 5.72 -8.44 16.87
N VAL A 576 6.61 -8.21 17.85
CA VAL A 576 7.91 -7.54 17.61
C VAL A 576 8.71 -8.32 16.57
N MET A 577 8.85 -9.64 16.74
CA MET A 577 9.60 -10.49 15.80
C MET A 577 8.98 -10.52 14.40
N GLY A 578 7.65 -10.68 14.31
CA GLY A 578 6.93 -10.62 13.04
C GLY A 578 7.09 -9.26 12.33
N THR A 579 7.04 -8.18 13.11
CA THR A 579 7.25 -6.79 12.63
C THR A 579 8.65 -6.59 12.09
N ILE A 580 9.67 -7.11 12.80
CA ILE A 580 11.07 -7.05 12.36
C ILE A 580 11.23 -7.71 11.00
N GLY A 581 10.74 -8.94 10.83
CA GLY A 581 10.89 -9.70 9.59
C GLY A 581 10.30 -8.98 8.37
N MET A 582 9.09 -8.42 8.50
CA MET A 582 8.41 -7.75 7.39
C MET A 582 8.95 -6.34 7.10
N LEU A 583 9.03 -5.48 8.12
CA LEU A 583 9.44 -4.09 7.92
C LEU A 583 10.90 -3.96 7.51
N THR A 584 11.77 -4.90 7.90
CA THR A 584 13.18 -4.89 7.45
C THR A 584 13.28 -5.00 5.93
N LYS A 585 12.50 -5.89 5.31
CA LYS A 585 12.44 -6.05 3.85
C LYS A 585 11.93 -4.77 3.18
N TYR A 586 10.85 -4.19 3.71
CA TYR A 586 10.26 -2.98 3.13
C TYR A 586 11.19 -1.78 3.25
N ASN A 587 11.79 -1.57 4.41
CA ASN A 587 12.78 -0.52 4.62
C ASN A 587 13.99 -0.71 3.71
N ARG A 588 14.51 -1.94 3.55
CA ARG A 588 15.59 -2.25 2.61
C ARG A 588 15.24 -1.83 1.17
N GLU A 589 14.03 -2.15 0.71
CA GLU A 589 13.56 -1.77 -0.63
C GLU A 589 13.45 -0.25 -0.80
N ILE A 590 13.04 0.49 0.24
CA ILE A 590 13.05 1.96 0.23
C ILE A 590 14.50 2.47 0.14
N TYR A 591 15.41 1.93 0.96
CA TYR A 591 16.82 2.33 0.98
C TYR A 591 17.53 2.06 -0.36
N GLU A 592 17.17 0.98 -1.06
CA GLU A 592 17.71 0.66 -2.38
C GLU A 592 17.31 1.69 -3.46
N LYS A 593 16.22 2.45 -3.25
CA LYS A 593 15.70 3.47 -4.19
C LYS A 593 16.25 4.88 -3.96
N ILE A 594 17.05 5.10 -2.90
CA ILE A 594 17.53 6.44 -2.53
C ILE A 594 18.44 7.07 -3.60
N ASN A 595 18.30 8.39 -3.77
CA ASN A 595 19.20 9.17 -4.61
C ASN A 595 20.54 9.46 -3.89
N MET A 596 21.58 8.72 -4.30
CA MET A 596 22.93 8.87 -3.73
C MET A 596 23.59 10.22 -4.06
N LYS A 597 23.15 10.94 -5.10
CA LYS A 597 23.71 12.26 -5.44
C LYS A 597 23.56 13.25 -4.28
N ILE A 598 22.38 13.26 -3.66
CA ILE A 598 22.09 14.09 -2.48
C ILE A 598 23.02 13.72 -1.31
N ILE A 599 23.24 12.41 -1.10
CA ILE A 599 24.12 11.90 -0.04
C ILE A 599 25.58 12.32 -0.27
N TYR A 600 26.08 12.22 -1.50
CA TYR A 600 27.45 12.63 -1.83
C TYR A 600 27.66 14.14 -1.71
N GLN A 601 26.66 14.95 -2.10
CA GLN A 601 26.68 16.39 -1.88
C GLN A 601 26.78 16.73 -0.39
N LEU A 602 25.92 16.14 0.45
CA LEU A 602 25.97 16.33 1.90
C LEU A 602 27.33 15.93 2.50
N LYS A 603 27.92 14.82 2.05
CA LYS A 603 29.27 14.40 2.46
C LYS A 603 30.35 15.39 2.02
N SER A 604 30.24 15.97 0.83
CA SER A 604 31.19 16.97 0.34
C SER A 604 31.17 18.26 1.15
N MET A 605 30.04 18.60 1.75
CA MET A 605 29.92 19.71 2.71
C MET A 605 30.57 19.39 4.07
N GLY A 606 31.23 18.23 4.23
CA GLY A 606 31.87 17.82 5.48
C GLY A 606 30.88 17.33 6.56
N LEU A 607 29.61 17.09 6.22
CA LEU A 607 28.66 16.56 7.18
C LEU A 607 29.09 15.16 7.65
N ASN A 608 29.07 14.96 8.97
CA ASN A 608 29.35 13.65 9.56
C ASN A 608 28.26 12.62 9.15
N TRP A 609 28.52 11.35 9.40
CA TRP A 609 27.60 10.28 8.99
C TRP A 609 26.18 10.45 9.58
N TRP A 610 26.05 10.90 10.83
CA TRP A 610 24.75 11.13 11.47
C TRP A 610 23.96 12.28 10.83
N HIS A 611 24.64 13.35 10.42
CA HIS A 611 24.03 14.45 9.67
C HIS A 611 23.60 14.00 8.28
N VAL A 612 24.44 13.24 7.58
CA VAL A 612 24.12 12.67 6.26
C VAL A 612 22.96 11.68 6.36
N PHE A 613 22.91 10.87 7.42
CA PHE A 613 21.80 9.97 7.70
C PHE A 613 20.50 10.77 7.89
N ARG A 614 20.49 11.75 8.81
CA ARG A 614 19.29 12.54 9.12
C ARG A 614 18.80 13.39 7.95
N TYR A 615 19.69 14.12 7.28
CA TYR A 615 19.32 15.10 6.25
C TYR A 615 19.35 14.53 4.83
N GLY A 616 20.00 13.38 4.62
CA GLY A 616 20.08 12.70 3.34
C GLY A 616 19.17 11.48 3.28
N ILE A 617 19.42 10.48 4.14
CA ILE A 617 18.71 9.19 4.11
C ILE A 617 17.29 9.33 4.68
N VAL A 618 17.14 9.69 5.95
CA VAL A 618 15.85 9.79 6.63
C VAL A 618 14.92 10.77 5.91
N ALA A 619 15.45 11.89 5.42
CA ALA A 619 14.67 12.89 4.69
C ALA A 619 14.01 12.33 3.41
N GLN A 620 14.65 11.36 2.75
CA GLN A 620 14.13 10.71 1.53
C GLN A 620 13.20 9.53 1.85
N THR A 621 13.35 8.86 2.99
CA THR A 621 12.61 7.61 3.27
C THR A 621 11.47 7.72 4.27
N LYS A 622 11.41 8.80 5.06
CA LYS A 622 10.48 8.94 6.19
C LYS A 622 9.01 8.68 5.84
N ASP A 623 8.53 9.20 4.70
CA ASP A 623 7.11 9.21 4.39
C ASP A 623 6.63 7.80 3.98
N GLU A 624 7.42 7.08 3.17
CA GLU A 624 7.20 5.67 2.85
C GLU A 624 7.38 4.76 4.09
N THR A 625 8.40 5.03 4.91
CA THR A 625 8.67 4.27 6.15
C THR A 625 7.48 4.35 7.11
N ILE A 626 6.99 5.57 7.40
CA ILE A 626 5.84 5.78 8.27
C ILE A 626 4.59 5.11 7.69
N SER A 627 4.40 5.17 6.36
CA SER A 627 3.27 4.51 5.70
C SER A 627 3.29 2.99 5.90
N TYR A 628 4.47 2.36 5.82
CA TYR A 628 4.61 0.92 6.10
C TYR A 628 4.45 0.58 7.58
N ILE A 629 4.91 1.43 8.51
CA ILE A 629 4.68 1.23 9.95
C ILE A 629 3.17 1.24 10.25
N ILE A 630 2.43 2.22 9.70
CA ILE A 630 0.97 2.31 9.87
C ILE A 630 0.27 1.07 9.29
N TYR A 631 0.70 0.63 8.10
CA TYR A 631 0.16 -0.59 7.50
C TYR A 631 0.46 -1.84 8.34
N ARG A 632 1.68 -1.94 8.91
CA ARG A 632 2.06 -3.07 9.77
C ARG A 632 1.30 -3.05 11.09
N PHE A 633 1.04 -1.88 11.66
CA PHE A 633 0.19 -1.73 12.84
C PHE A 633 -1.22 -2.31 12.61
N GLU A 634 -1.86 -1.99 11.48
CA GLU A 634 -3.16 -2.57 11.12
C GLU A 634 -3.11 -4.10 11.03
N LEU A 635 -2.04 -4.64 10.42
CA LEU A 635 -1.85 -6.09 10.32
C LEU A 635 -1.63 -6.74 11.70
N ASN A 636 -0.78 -6.15 12.54
CA ASN A 636 -0.50 -6.66 13.88
C ASN A 636 -1.76 -6.71 14.73
N PHE A 637 -2.64 -5.70 14.63
CA PHE A 637 -3.92 -5.72 15.35
C PHE A 637 -4.79 -6.93 14.97
N LYS A 638 -4.81 -7.30 13.70
CA LYS A 638 -5.54 -8.51 13.24
C LYS A 638 -4.86 -9.80 13.69
N GLU A 639 -3.53 -9.80 13.74
CA GLU A 639 -2.72 -10.95 14.11
C GLU A 639 -2.87 -11.32 15.60
N VAL A 640 -3.16 -10.35 16.48
CA VAL A 640 -3.42 -10.60 17.91
C VAL A 640 -4.53 -11.64 18.13
N ALA A 641 -5.60 -11.60 17.34
CA ALA A 641 -6.70 -12.56 17.48
C ALA A 641 -6.22 -14.00 17.23
N ALA A 642 -5.29 -14.20 16.29
CA ALA A 642 -4.69 -15.51 16.03
C ALA A 642 -3.73 -15.95 17.14
N LEU A 643 -2.98 -15.01 17.74
CA LEU A 643 -2.09 -15.30 18.88
C LEU A 643 -2.86 -15.78 20.12
N GLY A 644 -4.13 -15.40 20.27
CA GLY A 644 -4.93 -15.90 21.38
C GLY A 644 -5.26 -17.38 21.30
N VAL A 645 -5.22 -18.00 20.12
CA VAL A 645 -5.37 -19.47 19.97
C VAL A 645 -4.25 -20.21 20.70
N VAL A 646 -3.06 -19.62 20.77
CA VAL A 646 -1.86 -20.20 21.39
C VAL A 646 -1.63 -19.68 22.81
N ASN A 647 -2.69 -19.20 23.47
CA ASN A 647 -2.65 -18.63 24.83
C ASN A 647 -1.72 -17.41 24.98
N ALA A 648 -1.40 -16.73 23.88
CA ALA A 648 -0.56 -15.54 23.85
C ALA A 648 -1.39 -14.23 23.70
N GLY A 649 -2.69 -14.29 23.97
CA GLY A 649 -3.62 -13.16 23.91
C GLY A 649 -5.04 -13.56 24.30
N LYS A 650 -5.82 -12.63 24.85
CA LYS A 650 -7.14 -12.97 25.41
C LYS A 650 -8.25 -13.11 24.35
N ILE A 651 -8.21 -12.34 23.24
CA ILE A 651 -9.27 -12.35 22.21
C ILE A 651 -9.48 -13.74 21.60
N GLY A 652 -8.41 -14.38 21.11
CA GLY A 652 -8.50 -15.69 20.46
C GLY A 652 -8.91 -16.80 21.43
N PHE A 653 -8.34 -16.76 22.64
CA PHE A 653 -8.70 -17.67 23.73
C PHE A 653 -10.19 -17.56 24.09
N THR A 654 -10.67 -16.33 24.26
CA THR A 654 -12.07 -16.03 24.60
C THR A 654 -13.02 -16.51 23.49
N MET A 655 -12.67 -16.31 22.22
CA MET A 655 -13.46 -16.84 21.10
C MET A 655 -13.57 -18.37 21.14
N ASN A 656 -12.45 -19.08 21.36
CA ASN A 656 -12.47 -20.53 21.46
C ASN A 656 -13.28 -21.01 22.69
N ALA A 657 -13.16 -20.32 23.82
CA ALA A 657 -13.89 -20.64 25.04
C ALA A 657 -15.41 -20.42 24.88
N TYR A 658 -15.84 -19.29 24.33
CA TYR A 658 -17.26 -19.03 24.06
C TYR A 658 -17.85 -20.01 23.07
N PHE A 659 -17.13 -20.31 21.98
CA PHE A 659 -17.63 -21.29 21.01
C PHE A 659 -17.72 -22.70 21.60
N SER A 660 -16.71 -23.13 22.36
CA SER A 660 -16.69 -24.45 23.03
C SER A 660 -17.77 -24.55 24.11
N GLY A 661 -18.02 -23.45 24.81
CA GLY A 661 -19.07 -23.31 25.82
C GLY A 661 -20.48 -23.13 25.24
N ARG A 662 -20.66 -23.12 23.91
CA ARG A 662 -21.93 -22.85 23.21
C ARG A 662 -22.54 -21.47 23.53
N LEU A 663 -21.70 -20.51 23.92
CA LEU A 663 -22.03 -19.11 24.18
C LEU A 663 -21.93 -18.31 22.88
N PHE A 664 -22.84 -18.61 21.95
CA PHE A 664 -22.76 -18.11 20.58
C PHE A 664 -23.05 -16.61 20.46
N ALA A 665 -23.92 -16.06 21.32
CA ALA A 665 -24.23 -14.62 21.35
C ALA A 665 -23.02 -13.79 21.82
N GLU A 666 -22.28 -14.28 22.81
CA GLU A 666 -21.05 -13.69 23.34
C GLU A 666 -19.91 -13.79 22.31
N PHE A 667 -19.79 -14.94 21.64
CA PHE A 667 -18.88 -15.11 20.51
C PHE A 667 -19.18 -14.11 19.37
N GLY A 668 -20.47 -13.92 19.06
CA GLY A 668 -20.96 -12.91 18.12
C GLY A 668 -20.58 -11.49 18.52
N ALA A 669 -20.67 -11.15 19.81
CA ALA A 669 -20.25 -9.86 20.34
C ALA A 669 -18.74 -9.60 20.15
N VAL A 670 -17.89 -10.61 20.39
CA VAL A 670 -16.44 -10.50 20.16
C VAL A 670 -16.14 -10.26 18.68
N ILE A 671 -16.75 -11.02 17.78
CA ILE A 671 -16.58 -10.84 16.33
C ILE A 671 -17.06 -9.47 15.89
N PHE A 672 -18.25 -9.05 16.33
CA PHE A 672 -18.80 -7.74 15.98
C PHE A 672 -17.89 -6.60 16.44
N GLY A 673 -17.45 -6.64 17.70
CA GLY A 673 -16.50 -5.68 18.25
C GLY A 673 -15.21 -5.62 17.42
N LEU A 674 -14.64 -6.78 17.10
CA LEU A 674 -13.43 -6.88 16.27
C LEU A 674 -13.64 -6.28 14.87
N VAL A 675 -14.76 -6.60 14.19
CA VAL A 675 -15.09 -6.07 12.85
C VAL A 675 -15.21 -4.53 12.89
N ILE A 676 -15.95 -3.98 13.85
CA ILE A 676 -16.11 -2.52 13.96
C ILE A 676 -14.77 -1.84 14.24
N PHE A 677 -14.00 -2.37 15.19
CA PHE A 677 -12.74 -1.77 15.61
C PHE A 677 -11.67 -1.84 14.50
N THR A 678 -11.57 -2.98 13.81
CA THR A 678 -10.68 -3.13 12.65
C THR A 678 -11.05 -2.19 11.50
N LEU A 679 -12.34 -1.97 11.21
CA LEU A 679 -12.79 -1.01 10.20
C LEU A 679 -12.41 0.43 10.56
N ILE A 680 -12.54 0.81 11.84
CA ILE A 680 -12.11 2.11 12.35
C ILE A 680 -10.59 2.27 12.15
N ILE A 681 -9.80 1.27 12.56
CA ILE A 681 -8.34 1.26 12.41
C ILE A 681 -7.94 1.33 10.93
N GLU A 682 -8.56 0.54 10.04
CA GLU A 682 -8.27 0.56 8.60
C GLU A 682 -8.55 1.95 8.01
N ASN A 683 -9.66 2.60 8.40
CA ASN A 683 -10.01 3.93 7.91
C ASN A 683 -9.01 4.99 8.40
N ILE A 684 -8.62 4.95 9.68
CA ILE A 684 -7.60 5.84 10.25
C ILE A 684 -6.24 5.60 9.56
N SER A 685 -5.82 4.35 9.46
CA SER A 685 -4.60 3.89 8.80
C SER A 685 -4.50 4.40 7.37
N THR A 686 -5.54 4.17 6.56
CA THR A 686 -5.62 4.62 5.17
C THR A 686 -5.54 6.14 5.06
N SER A 687 -6.23 6.85 5.95
CA SER A 687 -6.24 8.31 5.97
C SER A 687 -4.87 8.89 6.30
N LEU A 688 -4.17 8.33 7.30
CA LEU A 688 -2.82 8.75 7.67
C LEU A 688 -1.83 8.44 6.54
N ARG A 689 -1.91 7.26 5.92
CA ARG A 689 -1.05 6.88 4.80
C ARG A 689 -1.21 7.80 3.60
N GLN A 690 -2.45 8.18 3.24
CA GLN A 690 -2.71 9.18 2.20
C GLN A 690 -2.10 10.55 2.54
N LYS A 691 -2.15 10.94 3.82
CA LYS A 691 -1.52 12.18 4.27
C LYS A 691 0.01 12.15 4.15
N PHE A 692 0.66 11.05 4.50
CA PHE A 692 2.12 10.94 4.40
C PHE A 692 2.60 10.78 2.95
N LEU A 693 1.91 10.00 2.12
CA LEU A 693 2.33 9.71 0.74
C LEU A 693 1.93 10.79 -0.27
N GLU A 694 0.74 11.38 -0.12
CA GLU A 694 0.15 12.28 -1.13
C GLU A 694 -0.07 13.73 -0.61
N ASP A 695 0.28 14.01 0.65
CA ASP A 695 -0.01 15.26 1.38
C ASP A 695 -1.49 15.66 1.40
N LYS A 696 -2.40 14.71 1.15
CA LYS A 696 -3.85 14.95 1.16
C LYS A 696 -4.41 14.84 2.57
N ASN A 697 -5.19 15.84 2.98
CA ASN A 697 -5.94 15.75 4.23
C ASN A 697 -7.25 14.99 4.02
N LEU A 698 -7.81 14.49 5.12
CA LEU A 698 -9.21 14.09 5.15
C LEU A 698 -10.10 15.29 4.81
N LYS A 699 -11.18 15.06 4.04
CA LYS A 699 -12.12 16.11 3.62
C LYS A 699 -12.68 16.93 4.79
N PHE A 700 -12.90 16.29 5.93
CA PHE A 700 -13.37 16.98 7.14
C PHE A 700 -12.30 17.87 7.76
N ILE A 701 -11.02 17.45 7.73
CA ILE A 701 -9.89 18.28 8.18
C ILE A 701 -9.74 19.49 7.26
N ASP A 702 -9.82 19.31 5.92
CA ASP A 702 -9.82 20.45 4.99
C ASP A 702 -10.99 21.39 5.24
N TRP A 703 -12.16 20.85 5.57
CA TRP A 703 -13.32 21.65 5.96
C TRP A 703 -13.06 22.45 7.25
N ILE A 704 -12.46 21.85 8.30
CA ILE A 704 -12.07 22.57 9.53
C ILE A 704 -11.04 23.65 9.22
N ILE A 705 -9.99 23.32 8.46
CA ILE A 705 -8.92 24.25 8.09
C ILE A 705 -9.54 25.43 7.34
N ASN A 706 -10.39 25.18 6.35
CA ASN A 706 -11.05 26.24 5.59
C ASN A 706 -11.97 27.07 6.49
N LYS A 707 -12.73 26.45 7.41
CA LYS A 707 -13.56 27.18 8.37
C LYS A 707 -12.72 28.09 9.28
N TYR A 708 -11.58 27.62 9.74
CA TYR A 708 -10.62 28.42 10.52
C TYR A 708 -10.00 29.55 9.68
N ARG A 709 -9.62 29.27 8.44
CA ARG A 709 -9.10 30.27 7.50
C ARG A 709 -10.12 31.39 7.30
N HIS A 710 -11.37 31.03 6.98
CA HIS A 710 -12.48 31.98 6.85
C HIS A 710 -12.73 32.80 8.10
N PHE A 711 -12.60 32.21 9.28
CA PHE A 711 -12.75 32.93 10.54
C PHE A 711 -11.64 33.96 10.79
N LYS A 712 -10.38 33.62 10.46
CA LYS A 712 -9.22 34.50 10.69
C LYS A 712 -9.01 35.54 9.60
N PHE A 713 -9.59 35.34 8.43
CA PHE A 713 -9.33 36.18 7.28
C PHE A 713 -9.70 37.68 7.45
N PRO A 714 -10.86 38.05 8.05
CA PRO A 714 -11.17 39.46 8.34
C PRO A 714 -10.10 40.16 9.18
N VAL A 715 -9.52 39.44 10.15
CA VAL A 715 -8.42 39.94 10.99
C VAL A 715 -7.18 40.25 10.16
N TYR A 716 -6.92 39.45 9.12
CA TYR A 716 -5.74 39.61 8.27
C TYR A 716 -5.90 40.81 7.33
N LYS A 717 -7.10 40.98 6.74
CA LYS A 717 -7.43 42.16 5.91
C LYS A 717 -7.49 43.45 6.73
N ALA A 718 -8.04 43.41 7.95
CA ALA A 718 -8.05 44.55 8.86
C ALA A 718 -6.62 45.07 9.12
N LYS A 719 -5.66 44.16 9.30
CA LYS A 719 -4.25 44.53 9.43
C LYS A 719 -3.65 45.06 8.13
N LEU A 720 -3.95 44.47 6.97
CA LEU A 720 -3.49 45.03 5.70
C LEU A 720 -4.00 46.47 5.49
N LYS A 721 -5.27 46.71 5.82
CA LYS A 721 -5.90 48.04 5.80
C LYS A 721 -5.18 49.02 6.73
N LEU A 722 -4.88 48.59 7.96
CA LEU A 722 -4.16 49.38 8.95
C LEU A 722 -2.75 49.81 8.48
N PHE A 723 -2.09 48.99 7.66
CA PHE A 723 -0.77 49.27 7.09
C PHE A 723 -0.82 49.89 5.68
N ASN A 724 -2.00 50.34 5.20
CA ASN A 724 -2.22 50.85 3.84
C ASN A 724 -1.63 49.94 2.75
N LYS A 725 -1.80 48.62 2.89
CA LYS A 725 -1.41 47.61 1.89
C LYS A 725 -2.60 47.23 1.01
N GLU A 726 -2.30 46.70 -0.18
CA GLU A 726 -3.30 46.27 -1.14
C GLU A 726 -4.29 45.27 -0.54
N LEU A 727 -5.57 45.63 -0.62
CA LEU A 727 -6.68 44.82 -0.12
C LEU A 727 -7.09 43.72 -1.09
N ALA A 728 -6.51 43.64 -2.30
CA ALA A 728 -6.76 42.56 -3.27
C ALA A 728 -5.92 41.29 -3.00
N THR A 729 -5.08 41.29 -1.96
CA THR A 729 -4.17 40.18 -1.62
C THR A 729 -4.91 38.93 -1.15
N GLY A 730 -4.51 37.74 -1.64
CA GLY A 730 -5.18 36.48 -1.30
C GLY A 730 -5.00 36.07 0.17
N TYR A 731 -5.73 35.02 0.62
CA TYR A 731 -5.64 34.52 2.00
C TYR A 731 -4.20 34.25 2.46
N PHE A 732 -3.41 33.58 1.62
CA PHE A 732 -2.05 33.18 1.97
C PHE A 732 -1.10 34.37 2.09
N GLU A 733 -1.27 35.39 1.25
CA GLU A 733 -0.48 36.62 1.29
C GLU A 733 -0.82 37.46 2.52
N ALA A 734 -2.12 37.62 2.81
CA ALA A 734 -2.60 38.27 4.02
C ALA A 734 -2.16 37.52 5.30
N GLU A 735 -2.18 36.18 5.30
CA GLU A 735 -1.65 35.37 6.40
C GLU A 735 -0.14 35.55 6.56
N ALA A 736 0.61 35.60 5.44
CA ALA A 736 2.06 35.80 5.45
C ALA A 736 2.42 37.16 6.04
N PHE A 737 1.77 38.22 5.58
CA PHE A 737 1.93 39.58 6.11
C PHE A 737 1.60 39.64 7.60
N ASN A 738 0.46 39.11 8.02
CA ASN A 738 0.10 39.10 9.44
C ASN A 738 1.09 38.27 10.30
N SER A 739 1.66 37.20 9.75
CA SER A 739 2.67 36.39 10.45
C SER A 739 3.99 37.16 10.64
N TYR A 740 4.33 38.05 9.71
CA TYR A 740 5.47 38.97 9.82
C TYR A 740 5.20 40.04 10.88
N VAL A 741 4.09 40.77 10.74
CA VAL A 741 3.67 41.84 11.65
C VAL A 741 3.60 41.34 13.10
N LYS A 742 3.06 40.14 13.36
CA LYS A 742 2.94 39.57 14.71
C LYS A 742 4.30 39.31 15.39
N GLN A 743 5.39 39.18 14.64
CA GLN A 743 6.73 38.91 15.20
C GLN A 743 7.50 40.19 15.57
N GLU A 744 7.11 41.33 15.03
CA GLU A 744 7.69 42.64 15.36
C GLU A 744 6.83 43.38 16.39
N LYS A 745 7.40 44.34 17.12
CA LYS A 745 6.63 45.30 17.95
C LYS A 745 5.96 46.34 17.04
N TRP A 746 5.10 45.84 16.16
CA TRP A 746 4.55 46.57 15.02
C TRP A 746 3.66 47.76 15.39
N ILE A 747 3.10 47.74 16.61
CA ILE A 747 2.24 48.81 17.12
C ILE A 747 3.05 50.09 17.31
N ASP A 748 4.27 49.97 17.83
CA ASP A 748 5.16 51.11 18.10
C ASP A 748 5.54 51.85 16.80
N ALA A 749 5.54 51.15 15.66
CA ALA A 749 5.87 51.71 14.34
C ALA A 749 4.70 52.43 13.64
N LEU A 750 3.48 52.29 14.15
CA LEU A 750 2.27 52.90 13.57
C LEU A 750 1.74 54.10 14.36
N ILE A 751 2.27 54.34 15.57
CA ILE A 751 1.89 55.47 16.41
C ILE A 751 2.34 56.77 15.73
N LYS A 752 1.38 57.64 15.42
CA LYS A 752 1.62 59.03 15.00
C LYS A 752 1.56 59.96 16.21
N ASP A 753 2.13 61.16 16.09
CA ASP A 753 2.12 62.16 17.17
C ASP A 753 0.70 62.40 17.69
N GLY A 754 0.49 62.19 18.99
CA GLY A 754 -0.80 62.33 19.67
C GLY A 754 -1.71 61.09 19.72
N GLN A 755 -1.32 59.94 19.13
CA GLN A 755 -2.10 58.69 19.22
C GLN A 755 -1.56 57.74 20.30
N THR A 756 -2.46 57.08 21.01
CA THR A 756 -2.11 56.03 21.98
C THR A 756 -2.14 54.64 21.34
N LYS A 757 -1.53 53.65 21.99
CA LYS A 757 -1.62 52.23 21.57
C LYS A 757 -3.06 51.73 21.52
N GLU A 758 -3.91 52.26 22.41
CA GLU A 758 -5.31 51.89 22.54
C GLU A 758 -6.12 52.34 21.32
N ASP A 759 -5.81 53.51 20.77
CA ASP A 759 -6.43 54.02 19.54
C ASP A 759 -6.20 53.10 18.34
N ILE A 760 -4.97 52.60 18.18
CA ILE A 760 -4.63 51.65 17.11
C ILE A 760 -5.35 50.31 17.29
N TYR A 761 -5.49 49.84 18.53
CA TYR A 761 -6.27 48.62 18.82
C TYR A 761 -7.76 48.79 18.52
N ASN A 762 -8.32 49.97 18.82
CA ASN A 762 -9.71 50.28 18.53
C ASN A 762 -9.96 50.37 17.02
N GLN A 763 -9.08 51.03 16.25
CA GLN A 763 -9.13 51.05 14.79
C GLN A 763 -9.07 49.64 14.19
N LEU A 764 -8.18 48.79 14.71
CA LEU A 764 -8.08 47.39 14.26
C LEU A 764 -9.38 46.60 14.52
N LYS A 765 -9.99 46.77 15.70
CA LYS A 765 -11.28 46.14 16.02
C LYS A 765 -12.40 46.63 15.09
N GLU A 766 -12.41 47.92 14.77
CA GLU A 766 -13.39 48.52 13.88
C GLU A 766 -13.28 47.98 12.45
N TYR A 767 -12.06 47.94 11.89
CA TYR A 767 -11.81 47.30 10.59
C TYR A 767 -12.13 45.81 10.61
N GLU A 768 -11.82 45.09 11.69
CA GLU A 768 -12.20 43.69 11.82
C GLU A 768 -13.73 43.50 11.76
N LYS A 769 -14.50 44.37 12.42
CA LYS A 769 -15.96 44.37 12.40
C LYS A 769 -16.50 44.67 10.99
N GLU A 770 -15.94 45.67 10.32
CA GLU A 770 -16.27 46.02 8.93
C GLU A 770 -16.09 44.82 7.98
N PHE A 771 -14.92 44.17 8.00
CA PHE A 771 -14.65 43.01 7.16
C PHE A 771 -15.48 41.77 7.54
N ARG A 772 -15.86 41.62 8.82
CA ARG A 772 -16.80 40.57 9.25
C ARG A 772 -18.21 40.80 8.69
N MET A 773 -18.73 42.03 8.75
CA MET A 773 -20.04 42.37 8.18
C MET A 773 -20.05 42.23 6.65
N PHE A 774 -19.00 42.71 5.97
CA PHE A 774 -18.84 42.52 4.53
C PHE A 774 -18.90 41.03 4.13
N ARG A 775 -18.23 40.19 4.91
CA ARG A 775 -18.27 38.73 4.74
C ARG A 775 -19.68 38.16 4.91
N GLU A 776 -20.40 38.54 5.96
CA GLU A 776 -21.75 38.03 6.21
C GLU A 776 -22.72 38.41 5.08
N ASN A 777 -22.61 39.65 4.59
CA ASN A 777 -23.39 40.14 3.45
C ASN A 777 -23.08 39.33 2.17
N MET A 778 -21.80 39.08 1.86
CA MET A 778 -21.41 38.25 0.71
C MET A 778 -21.93 36.82 0.81
N VAL A 779 -21.83 36.19 1.98
CA VAL A 779 -22.36 34.84 2.21
C VAL A 779 -23.88 34.80 2.02
N SER A 780 -24.59 35.81 2.52
CA SER A 780 -26.03 35.98 2.32
C SER A 780 -26.38 36.12 0.84
N ASN A 781 -25.68 36.99 0.12
CA ASN A 781 -25.89 37.23 -1.32
C ASN A 781 -25.66 35.98 -2.17
N ILE A 782 -24.59 35.22 -1.88
CA ILE A 782 -24.33 33.94 -2.57
C ILE A 782 -25.46 32.94 -2.32
N ASN A 783 -25.92 32.84 -1.06
CA ASN A 783 -27.04 31.96 -0.70
C ASN A 783 -28.34 32.38 -1.40
N TYR A 784 -28.63 33.68 -1.46
CA TYR A 784 -29.80 34.22 -2.13
C TYR A 784 -29.77 33.93 -3.63
N LYS A 785 -28.67 34.31 -4.31
CA LYS A 785 -28.51 34.10 -5.76
C LYS A 785 -28.59 32.63 -6.15
N THR A 786 -27.91 31.73 -5.42
CA THR A 786 -28.01 30.29 -5.70
C THR A 786 -29.38 29.70 -5.41
N LYS A 787 -30.16 30.26 -4.47
CA LYS A 787 -31.55 29.87 -4.24
C LYS A 787 -32.44 30.33 -5.40
N GLN A 788 -32.27 31.57 -5.85
CA GLN A 788 -33.02 32.14 -6.97
C GLN A 788 -32.75 31.36 -8.28
N ASP A 789 -31.49 31.12 -8.63
CA ASP A 789 -31.11 30.36 -9.83
C ASP A 789 -31.74 28.94 -9.82
N LEU A 790 -31.83 28.31 -8.65
CA LEU A 790 -32.41 26.98 -8.48
C LEU A 790 -33.94 27.00 -8.60
N GLU A 791 -34.61 28.02 -8.08
CA GLU A 791 -36.06 28.20 -8.25
C GLU A 791 -36.42 28.48 -9.71
N THR A 792 -35.69 29.37 -10.40
CA THR A 792 -35.89 29.62 -11.83
C THR A 792 -35.69 28.35 -12.66
N ALA A 793 -34.63 27.59 -12.38
CA ALA A 793 -34.40 26.29 -13.04
C ALA A 793 -35.50 25.26 -12.74
N LYS A 794 -36.07 25.27 -11.54
CA LYS A 794 -37.18 24.39 -11.13
C LYS A 794 -38.48 24.76 -11.84
N ILE A 795 -38.79 26.05 -11.95
CA ILE A 795 -39.98 26.54 -12.66
C ILE A 795 -39.89 26.13 -14.14
N ASN A 796 -38.77 26.46 -14.81
CA ASN A 796 -38.56 26.10 -16.20
C ASN A 796 -38.67 24.58 -16.42
N TYR A 797 -38.01 23.79 -15.57
CA TYR A 797 -38.12 22.33 -15.61
C TYR A 797 -39.56 21.83 -15.46
N THR A 798 -40.32 22.38 -14.52
CA THR A 798 -41.70 21.95 -14.25
C THR A 798 -42.62 22.27 -15.42
N ASN A 799 -42.48 23.46 -16.01
CA ASN A 799 -43.24 23.88 -17.19
C ASN A 799 -42.93 22.98 -18.39
N THR A 800 -41.65 22.77 -18.72
CA THR A 800 -41.25 21.88 -19.83
C THR A 800 -41.70 20.44 -19.60
N LEU A 801 -41.61 19.93 -18.37
CA LEU A 801 -42.06 18.57 -18.04
C LEU A 801 -43.57 18.42 -18.20
N ASN A 802 -44.35 19.42 -17.80
CA ASN A 802 -45.80 19.39 -17.93
C ASN A 802 -46.22 19.42 -19.40
N ASN A 803 -45.61 20.27 -20.22
CA ASN A 803 -45.86 20.33 -21.66
C ASN A 803 -45.55 18.99 -22.34
N LEU A 804 -44.38 18.40 -22.06
CA LEU A 804 -44.01 17.11 -22.64
C LEU A 804 -44.89 15.94 -22.15
N LYS A 805 -45.40 16.01 -20.92
CA LYS A 805 -46.37 15.02 -20.42
C LYS A 805 -47.70 15.14 -21.16
N GLN A 806 -48.18 16.37 -21.40
CA GLN A 806 -49.39 16.60 -22.18
C GLN A 806 -49.21 16.09 -23.62
N GLU A 807 -48.09 16.44 -24.27
CA GLU A 807 -47.74 15.96 -25.60
C GLU A 807 -47.67 14.43 -25.66
N PHE A 808 -47.06 13.79 -24.65
CA PHE A 808 -47.01 12.34 -24.54
C PHE A 808 -48.41 11.71 -24.43
N VAL A 809 -49.33 12.32 -23.68
CA VAL A 809 -50.71 11.82 -23.55
C VAL A 809 -51.44 11.93 -24.88
N ILE A 810 -51.33 13.08 -25.57
CA ILE A 810 -51.96 13.33 -26.87
C ILE A 810 -51.42 12.34 -27.93
N LYS A 811 -50.09 12.24 -28.08
CA LYS A 811 -49.46 11.30 -29.04
C LYS A 811 -49.77 9.84 -28.71
N LYS A 812 -49.94 9.48 -27.44
CA LYS A 812 -50.36 8.14 -27.05
C LYS A 812 -51.81 7.84 -27.46
N GLN A 813 -52.71 8.82 -27.36
CA GLN A 813 -54.09 8.69 -27.85
C GLN A 813 -54.10 8.52 -29.38
N GLN A 814 -53.41 9.41 -30.10
CA GLN A 814 -53.27 9.34 -31.56
C GLN A 814 -52.70 7.99 -32.03
N LEU A 815 -51.66 7.47 -31.36
CA LEU A 815 -51.08 6.16 -31.70
C LEU A 815 -52.07 5.00 -31.49
N ASN A 816 -52.96 5.09 -30.49
CA ASN A 816 -53.98 4.07 -30.26
C ASN A 816 -55.07 4.11 -31.33
N GLU A 817 -55.48 5.30 -31.76
CA GLU A 817 -56.41 5.49 -32.88
C GLU A 817 -55.80 4.97 -34.19
N PHE A 818 -54.56 5.37 -34.49
CA PHE A 818 -53.83 4.92 -35.68
C PHE A 818 -53.63 3.41 -35.70
N LYS A 819 -53.42 2.78 -34.53
CA LYS A 819 -53.35 1.32 -34.39
C LYS A 819 -54.67 0.67 -34.79
N LEU A 820 -55.79 1.21 -34.33
CA LEU A 820 -57.13 0.69 -34.60
C LEU A 820 -57.48 0.85 -36.09
N GLU A 821 -57.14 2.00 -36.67
CA GLU A 821 -57.30 2.28 -38.11
C GLU A 821 -56.44 1.32 -38.96
N THR A 822 -55.16 1.15 -38.61
CA THR A 822 -54.25 0.20 -39.29
C THR A 822 -54.80 -1.22 -39.23
N GLN A 823 -55.35 -1.65 -38.09
CA GLN A 823 -55.95 -2.98 -37.95
C GLN A 823 -57.22 -3.14 -38.81
N ASN A 824 -58.03 -2.11 -38.93
CA ASN A 824 -59.22 -2.11 -39.78
C ASN A 824 -58.84 -2.12 -41.27
N GLN A 825 -57.83 -1.36 -41.68
CA GLN A 825 -57.32 -1.34 -43.05
C GLN A 825 -56.69 -2.69 -43.46
N ILE A 826 -55.94 -3.33 -42.56
CA ILE A 826 -55.40 -4.69 -42.81
C ILE A 826 -56.55 -5.70 -43.01
N LYS A 827 -57.60 -5.65 -42.17
CA LYS A 827 -58.78 -6.52 -42.35
C LYS A 827 -59.53 -6.27 -43.66
N LEU A 828 -59.60 -5.02 -44.12
CA LEU A 828 -60.20 -4.67 -45.41
C LEU A 828 -59.37 -5.21 -46.59
N LEU A 829 -58.03 -5.12 -46.51
CA LEU A 829 -57.11 -5.66 -47.51
C LEU A 829 -57.16 -7.20 -47.60
N ASP A 830 -57.38 -7.88 -46.46
CA ASP A 830 -57.55 -9.34 -46.44
C ASP A 830 -58.78 -9.79 -47.26
N ASN A 831 -59.85 -8.98 -47.30
CA ASN A 831 -61.11 -9.26 -48.02
C ASN A 831 -61.12 -8.85 -49.51
N GLN A 832 -60.06 -8.22 -50.03
CA GLN A 832 -59.98 -7.80 -51.45
C GLN A 832 -59.37 -8.89 -52.34
N GLU A 833 -59.86 -9.07 -53.58
CA GLU A 833 -59.33 -10.05 -54.56
C GLU A 833 -58.10 -9.51 -55.31
N ILE A 834 -56.97 -9.37 -54.61
CA ILE A 834 -55.67 -8.88 -55.14
C ILE A 834 -54.56 -9.94 -54.92
N SER A 835 -53.50 -9.94 -55.74
CA SER A 835 -52.32 -10.81 -55.60
C SER A 835 -51.69 -10.74 -54.20
N ASN A 836 -51.25 -11.89 -53.67
CA ASN A 836 -50.69 -12.03 -52.32
C ASN A 836 -49.43 -11.17 -52.11
N ASP A 837 -48.57 -11.00 -53.12
CA ASP A 837 -47.36 -10.19 -53.01
C ASP A 837 -47.70 -8.69 -52.83
N GLN A 838 -48.70 -8.21 -53.56
CA GLN A 838 -49.18 -6.82 -53.46
C GLN A 838 -49.85 -6.54 -52.10
N LYS A 839 -50.61 -7.50 -51.56
CA LYS A 839 -51.15 -7.40 -50.19
C LYS A 839 -50.04 -7.32 -49.15
N HIS A 840 -48.98 -8.13 -49.32
CA HIS A 840 -47.87 -8.15 -48.37
C HIS A 840 -47.12 -6.82 -48.31
N ASP A 841 -46.86 -6.20 -49.46
CA ASP A 841 -46.18 -4.90 -49.54
C ASP A 841 -46.99 -3.78 -48.90
N GLN A 842 -48.31 -3.72 -49.15
CA GLN A 842 -49.18 -2.70 -48.55
C GLN A 842 -49.30 -2.86 -47.02
N ILE A 843 -49.40 -4.09 -46.52
CA ILE A 843 -49.41 -4.37 -45.07
C ILE A 843 -48.08 -3.95 -44.44
N ASN A 844 -46.96 -4.15 -45.13
CA ASN A 844 -45.64 -3.75 -44.64
C ASN A 844 -45.50 -2.22 -44.59
N ASP A 845 -46.01 -1.48 -45.58
CA ASP A 845 -46.03 -0.01 -45.57
C ASP A 845 -46.87 0.55 -44.40
N LEU A 846 -48.06 -0.02 -44.15
CA LEU A 846 -48.90 0.35 -43.02
C LEU A 846 -48.22 0.08 -41.67
N LYS A 847 -47.57 -1.08 -41.52
CA LYS A 847 -46.77 -1.41 -40.32
C LYS A 847 -45.56 -0.48 -40.16
N ALA A 848 -44.93 -0.06 -41.25
CA ALA A 848 -43.81 0.87 -41.23
C ALA A 848 -44.25 2.25 -40.70
N LYS A 849 -45.40 2.77 -41.18
CA LYS A 849 -46.00 4.02 -40.69
C LYS A 849 -46.36 3.95 -39.20
N TYR A 850 -46.97 2.86 -38.74
CA TYR A 850 -47.24 2.66 -37.30
C TYR A 850 -45.95 2.63 -36.45
N ASN A 851 -44.90 1.98 -36.96
CA ASN A 851 -43.62 1.92 -36.26
C ASN A 851 -42.93 3.29 -36.17
N LEU A 852 -43.08 4.16 -37.16
CA LEU A 852 -42.59 5.55 -37.12
C LEU A 852 -43.30 6.36 -36.02
N GLU A 853 -44.63 6.34 -35.97
CA GLU A 853 -45.41 7.02 -34.91
C GLU A 853 -45.06 6.49 -33.50
N LYS A 854 -44.84 5.17 -33.39
CA LYS A 854 -44.38 4.55 -32.15
C LYS A 854 -42.98 5.02 -31.73
N GLN A 855 -42.08 5.27 -32.68
CA GLN A 855 -40.74 5.81 -32.39
C GLN A 855 -40.82 7.24 -31.84
N GLU A 856 -41.71 8.09 -32.37
CA GLU A 856 -41.90 9.45 -31.84
C GLU A 856 -42.34 9.44 -30.37
N LEU A 857 -43.28 8.58 -30.00
CA LEU A 857 -43.70 8.42 -28.60
C LEU A 857 -42.55 7.96 -27.70
N ILE A 858 -41.68 7.08 -28.19
CA ILE A 858 -40.47 6.64 -27.48
C ILE A 858 -39.48 7.80 -27.32
N ASN A 859 -39.34 8.66 -28.33
CA ASN A 859 -38.49 9.85 -28.28
C ASN A 859 -38.96 10.84 -27.20
N ILE A 860 -40.26 11.16 -27.14
CA ILE A 860 -40.83 12.01 -26.09
C ILE A 860 -40.59 11.40 -24.70
N LYS A 861 -40.81 10.10 -24.55
CA LYS A 861 -40.53 9.37 -23.29
C LYS A 861 -39.05 9.45 -22.88
N ASN A 862 -38.14 9.37 -23.83
CA ASN A 862 -36.71 9.50 -23.59
C ASN A 862 -36.35 10.95 -23.22
N LEU A 863 -36.95 11.95 -23.89
CA LEU A 863 -36.76 13.37 -23.58
C LEU A 863 -37.17 13.70 -22.14
N ILE A 864 -38.32 13.17 -21.68
CA ILE A 864 -38.77 13.29 -20.28
C ILE A 864 -37.75 12.70 -19.30
N ARG A 865 -37.15 11.54 -19.63
CA ARG A 865 -36.10 10.92 -18.80
C ARG A 865 -34.83 11.76 -18.78
N HIS A 866 -34.41 12.30 -19.93
CA HIS A 866 -33.25 13.18 -20.04
C HIS A 866 -33.43 14.45 -19.21
N LEU A 867 -34.56 15.14 -19.34
CA LEU A 867 -34.84 16.34 -18.53
C LEU A 867 -34.83 16.07 -17.03
N LYS A 868 -35.41 14.95 -16.57
CA LYS A 868 -35.34 14.52 -15.16
C LYS A 868 -33.90 14.38 -14.67
N HIS A 869 -33.06 13.77 -15.51
CA HIS A 869 -31.66 13.54 -15.21
C HIS A 869 -30.87 14.86 -15.19
N ASP A 870 -31.11 15.76 -16.14
CA ASP A 870 -30.41 17.03 -16.25
C ASP A 870 -30.79 17.98 -15.11
N TYR A 871 -32.06 18.05 -14.72
CA TYR A 871 -32.45 18.80 -13.52
C TYR A 871 -31.76 18.28 -12.25
N LYS A 872 -31.65 16.95 -12.09
CA LYS A 872 -30.93 16.34 -10.96
C LYS A 872 -29.44 16.73 -10.98
N LYS A 873 -28.81 16.76 -12.16
CA LYS A 873 -27.44 17.26 -12.33
C LYS A 873 -27.32 18.73 -11.97
N THR A 874 -28.19 19.60 -12.48
CA THR A 874 -28.19 21.04 -12.18
C THR A 874 -28.35 21.31 -10.69
N LYS A 875 -29.23 20.58 -10.00
CA LYS A 875 -29.40 20.67 -8.53
C LYS A 875 -28.14 20.25 -7.77
N LEU A 876 -27.43 19.23 -8.24
CA LEU A 876 -26.16 18.80 -7.63
C LEU A 876 -25.04 19.80 -7.91
N TYR A 877 -24.96 20.30 -9.15
CA TYR A 877 -23.99 21.27 -9.58
C TYR A 877 -24.15 22.61 -8.85
N SER A 878 -25.37 23.11 -8.68
CA SER A 878 -25.62 24.33 -7.90
C SER A 878 -25.26 24.17 -6.43
N LYS A 879 -25.56 23.01 -5.81
CA LYS A 879 -25.09 22.68 -4.44
C LYS A 879 -23.57 22.64 -4.35
N GLN A 880 -22.89 22.08 -5.35
CA GLN A 880 -21.43 22.03 -5.41
C GLN A 880 -20.83 23.41 -5.61
N ILE A 881 -21.32 24.22 -6.56
CA ILE A 881 -20.89 25.60 -6.77
C ILE A 881 -21.11 26.41 -5.51
N ARG A 882 -22.28 26.32 -4.86
CA ARG A 882 -22.53 27.02 -3.59
C ARG A 882 -21.50 26.63 -2.55
N LYS A 883 -21.24 25.33 -2.40
CA LYS A 883 -20.25 24.81 -1.46
C LYS A 883 -18.83 25.28 -1.81
N ILE A 884 -18.45 25.28 -3.09
CA ILE A 884 -17.15 25.75 -3.58
C ILE A 884 -17.03 27.25 -3.35
N LYS A 885 -18.00 28.06 -3.75
CA LYS A 885 -18.00 29.51 -3.55
C LYS A 885 -17.93 29.88 -2.07
N LEU A 886 -18.61 29.14 -1.18
CA LEU A 886 -18.54 29.36 0.26
C LEU A 886 -17.22 28.87 0.89
N LEU A 887 -16.60 27.81 0.36
CA LEU A 887 -15.34 27.26 0.87
C LEU A 887 -14.10 27.94 0.29
N ASN A 888 -14.21 28.48 -0.92
CA ASN A 888 -13.18 29.19 -1.69
C ASN A 888 -13.56 30.66 -1.87
N LEU A 889 -14.13 31.31 -0.84
CA LEU A 889 -14.11 32.77 -0.78
C LEU A 889 -12.63 33.20 -0.70
N ASP A 890 -11.96 33.25 -1.84
CA ASP A 890 -10.83 34.15 -2.04
C ASP A 890 -11.45 35.54 -2.18
N TYR A 891 -11.28 36.34 -1.13
CA TYR A 891 -11.70 37.73 -1.06
C TYR A 891 -10.62 38.66 -1.59
#